data_AF-A0A5D6XQE2-F1
#
_entry.id   AF-A0A5D6XQE2-F1
#
_cell.length_a   1.000
_cell.length_b   1.000
_cell.length_c   1.000
_cell.angle_alpha   90.00
_cell.angle_beta   90.00
_cell.angle_gamma   90.00
#
_symmetry.space_group_name_H-M   'P 1'
#
loop_
_entity.id
_entity.type
_entity.pdbx_description
1 polymer ?
#
loop_
_entity_poly.entity_id
_entity_poly.type
_entity_poly.pdbx_seq_one_letter_code
_entity_poly.pdbx_strand_id
1 'polypeptide(L)'
;MASPSIPPEVQNEITRLKNEVLAKDETLNQLKFKTKSFVDNMRGELAAEKKKVGDLEEQLRRAKDASAGGGNSASQAPAELTGELEALKKEVATVTHRENELKAKAKAFADSMKAQLQAEKDKSHKLEQDLKDKVAALALAQASVASSSASHDLLSLGDPLPCSKKDEEFSALQSQLQAAQHELAAMGDRMRNADDLASHRAQEATRAQAELDALRAASEQQTSRLQTELITLKTKESELESLLSSQKSSLGTADAAARTEEHSRLEEAISKNEEMSHQFVQYKIENEHLQKQLQDKDFLLEHLDNYRQRADESEDKARQLSGELASLQVSLQVKADEAAKSCAQCDELRRELAEITALYEKVNIGRSQSDIQLAEAQSALSSLQSVQQSYAAAKERVDELSKQNMGLNEAIFRKESETNALRVDVHKLTADVASLQDQVSASRSDSSSRRQQSEAAAADKQKTEATLRDVQGKYAQLETKNQELLAALDAMTKDTAEKRQKAKALVIALTNEKQSLADARSELQREVERLRMELNQRNVETERRLKQLNDENSQRIAASSSNIQGLSDEVATLKQTLAIVQESEKNQQRAKELANAKREVEDANKKRLAAKAETQKLAVELEGVHKCLAHLSEHANANCVSSARKMTKLQDRVGETLHVLEKRAQAAAGGKKAPAAGNQSEIEVEDLREPESASSSRDRPTSPVQSAKKAEENIAGVNERLTLLVDAAEKLCDMALEQNEVNLKDVVVDKVTQLFTQCFSEKLRSAYARVDEPEFLAPASNQRSSSHGDAKS
;
A
#
# COMPACT_ATOMS: atom_id res chain seq x y z
N MET A 1 -34.12 -18.63 -36.65
CA MET A 1 -33.21 -17.52 -36.30
C MET A 1 -33.41 -17.24 -34.82
N ALA A 2 -32.35 -17.27 -34.01
CA ALA A 2 -32.37 -16.82 -32.63
C ALA A 2 -31.61 -15.50 -32.55
N SER A 3 -32.20 -14.47 -31.94
CA SER A 3 -31.51 -13.19 -31.73
C SER A 3 -30.35 -13.40 -30.75
N PRO A 4 -29.15 -12.83 -30.99
CA PRO A 4 -28.04 -12.94 -30.05
C PRO A 4 -28.39 -12.23 -28.75
N SER A 5 -28.56 -13.00 -27.67
CA SER A 5 -28.82 -12.45 -26.33
C SER A 5 -27.59 -11.70 -25.83
N ILE A 6 -27.77 -10.44 -25.45
CA ILE A 6 -26.73 -9.62 -24.79
C ILE A 6 -26.20 -10.37 -23.56
N PRO A 7 -24.88 -10.52 -23.37
CA PRO A 7 -24.34 -11.16 -22.18
C PRO A 7 -24.82 -10.47 -20.91
N PRO A 8 -25.30 -11.21 -19.89
CA PRO A 8 -25.97 -10.63 -18.72
C PRO A 8 -25.06 -9.68 -17.94
N GLU A 9 -23.75 -9.93 -17.96
CA GLU A 9 -22.72 -9.08 -17.35
C GLU A 9 -22.74 -7.64 -17.90
N VAL A 10 -22.89 -7.47 -19.22
CA VAL A 10 -22.92 -6.13 -19.85
C VAL A 10 -24.26 -5.44 -19.60
N GLN A 11 -25.35 -6.20 -19.53
CA GLN A 11 -26.67 -5.69 -19.17
C GLN A 11 -26.73 -5.23 -17.70
N ASN A 12 -26.07 -5.97 -16.80
CA ASN A 12 -25.89 -5.59 -15.39
C ASN A 12 -25.04 -4.32 -15.28
N GLU A 13 -23.95 -4.20 -16.05
CA GLU A 13 -23.08 -3.02 -16.05
C GLU A 13 -23.81 -1.75 -16.54
N ILE A 14 -24.60 -1.84 -17.62
CA ILE A 14 -25.46 -0.73 -18.06
C ILE A 14 -26.47 -0.34 -16.96
N THR A 15 -27.01 -1.32 -16.24
CA THR A 15 -27.96 -1.07 -15.14
C THR A 15 -27.27 -0.40 -13.95
N ARG A 16 -26.03 -0.79 -13.62
CA ARG A 16 -25.18 -0.15 -12.61
C ARG A 16 -24.92 1.31 -12.95
N LEU A 17 -24.45 1.59 -14.17
CA LEU A 17 -24.15 2.95 -14.62
C LEU A 17 -25.39 3.86 -14.67
N LYS A 18 -26.57 3.33 -15.06
CA LYS A 18 -27.84 4.08 -14.98
C LYS A 18 -28.19 4.48 -13.55
N ASN A 19 -28.05 3.56 -12.60
CA ASN A 19 -28.32 3.84 -11.18
C ASN A 19 -27.32 4.85 -10.60
N GLU A 20 -26.04 4.79 -11.02
CA GLU A 20 -25.02 5.75 -10.59
C GLU A 20 -25.28 7.16 -11.13
N VAL A 21 -25.66 7.32 -12.41
CA VAL A 21 -26.07 8.62 -12.99
C VAL A 21 -27.28 9.20 -12.23
N LEU A 22 -28.32 8.39 -11.95
CA LEU A 22 -29.49 8.85 -11.21
C LEU A 22 -29.13 9.31 -9.78
N ALA A 23 -28.27 8.56 -9.07
CA ALA A 23 -27.79 8.95 -7.75
C ALA A 23 -26.96 10.26 -7.82
N LYS A 24 -26.14 10.43 -8.86
CA LYS A 24 -25.38 11.66 -9.09
C LYS A 24 -26.28 12.87 -9.33
N ASP A 25 -27.29 12.75 -10.19
CA ASP A 25 -28.24 13.84 -10.43
C ASP A 25 -29.05 14.19 -9.18
N GLU A 26 -29.39 13.22 -8.32
CA GLU A 26 -29.99 13.51 -7.02
C GLU A 26 -29.04 14.31 -6.11
N THR A 27 -27.78 13.87 -5.96
CA THR A 27 -26.79 14.63 -5.15
C THR A 27 -26.55 16.04 -5.69
N LEU A 28 -26.54 16.21 -7.01
CA LEU A 28 -26.43 17.50 -7.70
C LEU A 28 -27.66 18.39 -7.42
N ASN A 29 -28.85 17.81 -7.30
CA ASN A 29 -30.08 18.53 -6.94
C ASN A 29 -30.14 18.90 -5.45
N GLN A 30 -29.72 18.00 -4.55
CA GLN A 30 -29.53 18.32 -3.14
C GLN A 30 -28.49 19.44 -2.94
N LEU A 31 -27.40 19.44 -3.73
CA LEU A 31 -26.38 20.48 -3.70
C LEU A 31 -26.94 21.84 -4.14
N LYS A 32 -27.68 21.89 -5.27
CA LYS A 32 -28.39 23.11 -5.72
C LYS A 32 -29.27 23.70 -4.62
N PHE A 33 -30.05 22.85 -3.93
CA PHE A 33 -30.94 23.28 -2.84
C PHE A 33 -30.16 23.85 -1.65
N LYS A 34 -29.10 23.17 -1.20
CA LYS A 34 -28.23 23.63 -0.10
C LYS A 34 -27.55 24.96 -0.45
N THR A 35 -27.01 25.11 -1.66
CA THR A 35 -26.45 26.38 -2.15
C THR A 35 -27.47 27.52 -2.10
N LYS A 36 -28.69 27.29 -2.59
CA LYS A 36 -29.75 28.29 -2.58
C LYS A 36 -30.10 28.72 -1.15
N SER A 37 -30.34 27.75 -0.25
CA SER A 37 -30.70 28.03 1.14
C SER A 37 -29.62 28.84 1.88
N PHE A 38 -28.34 28.57 1.64
CA PHE A 38 -27.25 29.34 2.22
C PHE A 38 -27.16 30.76 1.64
N VAL A 39 -27.30 30.92 0.31
CA VAL A 39 -27.27 32.23 -0.35
C VAL A 39 -28.44 33.11 0.10
N ASP A 40 -29.63 32.54 0.26
CA ASP A 40 -30.80 33.26 0.74
C ASP A 40 -30.64 33.64 2.24
N ASN A 41 -30.04 32.79 3.08
CA ASN A 41 -29.68 33.14 4.47
C ASN A 41 -28.62 34.26 4.55
N MET A 42 -27.51 34.15 3.82
CA MET A 42 -26.48 35.20 3.76
C MET A 42 -27.03 36.52 3.23
N ARG A 43 -28.03 36.50 2.33
CA ARG A 43 -28.73 37.71 1.87
C ARG A 43 -29.56 38.33 3.01
N GLY A 44 -30.18 37.52 3.85
CA GLY A 44 -30.88 37.96 5.06
C GLY A 44 -29.94 38.62 6.08
N GLU A 45 -28.84 37.95 6.43
CA GLU A 45 -27.81 38.49 7.33
C GLU A 45 -27.20 39.79 6.79
N LEU A 46 -26.87 39.83 5.50
CA LEU A 46 -26.33 41.04 4.86
C LEU A 46 -27.35 42.18 4.82
N ALA A 47 -28.65 41.89 4.66
CA ALA A 47 -29.70 42.91 4.73
C ALA A 47 -29.88 43.46 6.16
N ALA A 48 -29.78 42.59 7.18
CA ALA A 48 -29.84 42.99 8.59
C ALA A 48 -28.65 43.86 8.99
N GLU A 49 -27.42 43.45 8.68
CA GLU A 49 -26.21 44.22 9.04
C GLU A 49 -26.13 45.52 8.22
N LYS A 50 -26.58 45.54 6.94
CA LYS A 50 -26.77 46.80 6.18
C LYS A 50 -27.76 47.76 6.84
N LYS A 51 -28.89 47.25 7.33
CA LYS A 51 -29.85 48.07 8.07
C LYS A 51 -29.19 48.62 9.34
N LYS A 52 -28.43 47.79 10.06
CA LYS A 52 -27.67 48.21 11.24
C LYS A 52 -26.64 49.30 10.93
N VAL A 53 -25.91 49.23 9.81
CA VAL A 53 -25.04 50.32 9.33
C VAL A 53 -25.85 51.59 9.14
N GLY A 54 -26.95 51.56 8.39
CA GLY A 54 -27.80 52.74 8.14
C GLY A 54 -28.40 53.33 9.42
N ASP A 55 -28.94 52.49 10.32
CA ASP A 55 -29.50 52.90 11.61
C ASP A 55 -28.42 53.58 12.49
N LEU A 56 -27.17 53.10 12.47
CA LEU A 56 -26.05 53.68 13.21
C LEU A 56 -25.44 54.92 12.54
N GLU A 57 -25.37 54.95 11.20
CA GLU A 57 -24.94 56.13 10.44
C GLU A 57 -25.93 57.29 10.62
N GLU A 58 -27.25 57.02 10.68
CA GLU A 58 -28.23 58.06 10.99
C GLU A 58 -28.11 58.54 12.44
N GLN A 59 -27.88 57.65 13.41
CA GLN A 59 -27.60 58.05 14.79
C GLN A 59 -26.32 58.91 14.89
N LEU A 60 -25.24 58.52 14.20
CA LEU A 60 -24.00 59.29 14.13
C LEU A 60 -24.22 60.66 13.48
N ARG A 61 -25.07 60.74 12.45
CA ARG A 61 -25.44 62.02 11.83
C ARG A 61 -26.24 62.88 12.80
N ARG A 62 -27.26 62.34 13.46
CA ARG A 62 -28.09 63.05 14.46
C ARG A 62 -27.24 63.54 15.65
N ALA A 63 -26.31 62.74 16.16
CA ALA A 63 -25.37 63.12 17.22
C ALA A 63 -24.42 64.25 16.77
N LYS A 64 -23.92 64.18 15.53
CA LYS A 64 -23.05 65.22 14.95
C LYS A 64 -23.81 66.52 14.67
N ASP A 65 -25.04 66.43 14.17
CA ASP A 65 -25.91 67.58 13.93
C ASP A 65 -26.28 68.27 15.26
N ALA A 66 -26.60 67.50 16.31
CA ALA A 66 -26.83 68.02 17.67
C ALA A 66 -25.57 68.68 18.27
N SER A 67 -24.39 68.07 18.09
CA SER A 67 -23.10 68.65 18.50
C SER A 67 -22.73 69.92 17.73
N ALA A 68 -23.32 70.19 16.58
CA ALA A 68 -23.06 71.38 15.77
C ALA A 68 -24.10 72.51 15.99
N GLY A 69 -25.31 72.19 16.45
CA GLY A 69 -26.37 73.17 16.72
C GLY A 69 -26.29 73.87 18.08
N GLY A 70 -25.37 73.47 18.96
CA GLY A 70 -25.26 73.91 20.36
C GLY A 70 -24.75 75.34 20.59
N GLY A 71 -25.44 76.35 20.06
CA GLY A 71 -25.16 77.76 20.36
C GLY A 71 -25.65 78.18 21.75
N ASN A 72 -24.74 78.69 22.59
CA ASN A 72 -25.01 79.36 23.88
C ASN A 72 -25.68 78.55 25.00
N SER A 73 -24.96 77.56 25.54
CA SER A 73 -25.06 77.22 26.98
C SER A 73 -23.71 76.71 27.50
N ALA A 74 -23.21 77.26 28.60
CA ALA A 74 -21.87 76.97 29.12
C ALA A 74 -21.85 75.81 30.16
N SER A 75 -20.64 75.31 30.42
CA SER A 75 -20.26 74.34 31.48
C SER A 75 -20.44 72.84 31.18
N GLN A 76 -19.33 72.11 31.33
CA GLN A 76 -19.17 70.67 31.60
C GLN A 76 -19.69 69.59 30.62
N ALA A 77 -20.69 69.82 29.78
CA ALA A 77 -21.23 68.76 28.89
C ALA A 77 -20.38 68.26 27.68
N PRO A 78 -19.34 68.95 27.12
CA PRO A 78 -18.83 68.59 25.79
C PRO A 78 -17.90 67.36 25.75
N ALA A 79 -17.36 66.92 26.89
CA ALA A 79 -16.40 65.81 26.95
C ALA A 79 -17.06 64.44 26.78
N GLU A 80 -18.24 64.23 27.37
CA GLU A 80 -18.97 62.96 27.25
C GLU A 80 -19.56 62.81 25.83
N LEU A 81 -20.21 63.85 25.30
CA LEU A 81 -20.75 63.85 23.94
C LEU A 81 -19.69 63.60 22.85
N THR A 82 -18.45 64.08 23.04
CA THR A 82 -17.35 63.76 22.11
C THR A 82 -16.82 62.33 22.29
N GLY A 83 -16.79 61.81 23.52
CA GLY A 83 -16.47 60.40 23.79
C GLY A 83 -17.51 59.43 23.21
N GLU A 84 -18.79 59.72 23.35
CA GLU A 84 -19.89 58.96 22.75
C GLU A 84 -19.85 59.01 21.22
N LEU A 85 -19.56 60.18 20.63
CA LEU A 85 -19.49 60.32 19.17
C LEU A 85 -18.28 59.57 18.57
N GLU A 86 -17.14 59.50 19.26
CA GLU A 86 -16.02 58.60 18.88
C GLU A 86 -16.36 57.12 19.09
N ALA A 87 -17.08 56.77 20.16
CA ALA A 87 -17.56 55.40 20.37
C ALA A 87 -18.51 54.97 19.24
N LEU A 88 -19.42 55.84 18.80
CA LEU A 88 -20.38 55.57 17.74
C LEU A 88 -19.70 55.49 16.36
N LYS A 89 -18.74 56.36 16.06
CA LYS A 89 -17.85 56.22 14.87
C LYS A 89 -17.16 54.85 14.86
N LYS A 90 -16.64 54.42 16.00
CA LYS A 90 -15.95 53.14 16.15
C LYS A 90 -16.91 51.96 15.99
N GLU A 91 -18.15 52.04 16.50
CA GLU A 91 -19.15 51.00 16.26
C GLU A 91 -19.52 50.93 14.78
N VAL A 92 -19.85 52.06 14.12
CA VAL A 92 -20.11 52.13 12.67
C VAL A 92 -18.96 51.46 11.89
N ALA A 93 -17.70 51.82 12.17
CA ALA A 93 -16.56 51.21 11.51
C ALA A 93 -16.49 49.67 11.72
N THR A 94 -16.78 49.16 12.91
CA THR A 94 -16.81 47.70 13.16
C THR A 94 -17.98 46.98 12.48
N VAL A 95 -19.15 47.61 12.37
CA VAL A 95 -20.33 47.04 11.70
C VAL A 95 -20.13 47.06 10.18
N THR A 96 -19.57 48.14 9.62
CA THR A 96 -19.17 48.20 8.20
C THR A 96 -18.08 47.17 7.86
N HIS A 97 -17.13 46.91 8.78
CA HIS A 97 -16.17 45.82 8.60
C HIS A 97 -16.84 44.44 8.57
N ARG A 98 -17.84 44.20 9.45
CA ARG A 98 -18.63 42.95 9.44
C ARG A 98 -19.47 42.81 8.16
N GLU A 99 -20.09 43.88 7.70
CA GLU A 99 -20.84 43.90 6.43
C GLU A 99 -19.94 43.51 5.24
N ASN A 100 -18.69 44.02 5.23
CA ASN A 100 -17.70 43.68 4.22
C ASN A 100 -17.14 42.25 4.36
N GLU A 101 -16.95 41.73 5.59
CA GLU A 101 -16.66 40.32 5.82
C GLU A 101 -17.79 39.41 5.33
N LEU A 102 -19.06 39.76 5.57
CA LEU A 102 -20.22 39.00 5.13
C LEU A 102 -20.32 38.99 3.60
N LYS A 103 -20.05 40.12 2.92
CA LYS A 103 -19.90 40.16 1.44
C LYS A 103 -18.80 39.22 0.96
N ALA A 104 -17.63 39.25 1.60
CA ALA A 104 -16.49 38.41 1.22
C ALA A 104 -16.78 36.91 1.42
N LYS A 105 -17.37 36.53 2.57
CA LYS A 105 -17.79 35.16 2.89
C LYS A 105 -18.89 34.67 1.93
N ALA A 106 -19.91 35.50 1.66
CA ALA A 106 -20.96 35.18 0.71
C ALA A 106 -20.42 34.94 -0.71
N LYS A 107 -19.48 35.80 -1.17
CA LYS A 107 -18.81 35.62 -2.46
C LYS A 107 -17.96 34.35 -2.49
N ALA A 108 -17.08 34.15 -1.51
CA ALA A 108 -16.19 32.98 -1.46
C ALA A 108 -16.99 31.67 -1.40
N PHE A 109 -18.11 31.63 -0.67
CA PHE A 109 -19.03 30.49 -0.69
C PHE A 109 -19.71 30.32 -2.05
N ALA A 110 -20.22 31.39 -2.66
CA ALA A 110 -20.86 31.31 -3.98
C ALA A 110 -19.89 30.82 -5.07
N ASP A 111 -18.64 31.30 -5.07
CA ASP A 111 -17.59 30.86 -5.99
C ASP A 111 -17.19 29.38 -5.72
N SER A 112 -17.05 28.98 -4.45
CA SER A 112 -16.77 27.60 -4.04
C SER A 112 -17.88 26.62 -4.45
N MET A 113 -19.14 26.93 -4.13
CA MET A 113 -20.28 26.08 -4.50
C MET A 113 -20.50 26.05 -6.02
N LYS A 114 -20.17 27.13 -6.74
CA LYS A 114 -20.18 27.16 -8.21
C LYS A 114 -19.13 26.21 -8.79
N ALA A 115 -17.92 26.17 -8.23
CA ALA A 115 -16.89 25.22 -8.61
C ALA A 115 -17.30 23.77 -8.28
N GLN A 116 -17.86 23.50 -7.10
CA GLN A 116 -18.33 22.16 -6.71
C GLN A 116 -19.50 21.67 -7.58
N LEU A 117 -20.45 22.56 -7.90
CA LEU A 117 -21.59 22.28 -8.76
C LEU A 117 -21.16 22.05 -10.22
N GLN A 118 -20.13 22.76 -10.70
CA GLN A 118 -19.53 22.46 -12.00
C GLN A 118 -18.83 21.09 -11.97
N ALA A 119 -18.04 20.79 -10.94
CA ALA A 119 -17.34 19.50 -10.83
C ALA A 119 -18.28 18.29 -10.79
N GLU A 120 -19.46 18.36 -10.13
CA GLU A 120 -20.46 17.28 -10.20
C GLU A 120 -21.26 17.26 -11.52
N LYS A 121 -21.43 18.40 -12.23
CA LYS A 121 -21.92 18.37 -13.62
C LYS A 121 -20.95 17.66 -14.55
N ASP A 122 -19.66 17.98 -14.46
CA ASP A 122 -18.62 17.41 -15.32
C ASP A 122 -18.49 15.89 -15.07
N LYS A 123 -18.66 15.45 -13.81
CA LYS A 123 -18.80 14.03 -13.44
C LYS A 123 -20.06 13.38 -14.01
N SER A 124 -21.23 14.01 -13.88
CA SER A 124 -22.49 13.45 -14.42
C SER A 124 -22.41 13.32 -15.94
N HIS A 125 -21.98 14.37 -16.66
CA HIS A 125 -21.74 14.31 -18.10
C HIS A 125 -20.69 13.28 -18.52
N LYS A 126 -19.63 13.06 -17.71
CA LYS A 126 -18.67 11.98 -17.99
C LYS A 126 -19.32 10.60 -17.85
N LEU A 127 -20.10 10.35 -16.80
CA LEU A 127 -20.82 9.09 -16.63
C LEU A 127 -21.90 8.89 -17.71
N GLU A 128 -22.60 9.94 -18.14
CA GLU A 128 -23.47 9.90 -19.31
C GLU A 128 -22.71 9.52 -20.59
N GLN A 129 -21.48 10.03 -20.77
CA GLN A 129 -20.66 9.76 -21.93
C GLN A 129 -20.12 8.33 -21.91
N ASP A 130 -19.54 7.90 -20.78
CA ASP A 130 -19.09 6.52 -20.57
C ASP A 130 -20.26 5.52 -20.80
N LEU A 131 -21.48 5.87 -20.38
CA LEU A 131 -22.70 5.09 -20.64
C LEU A 131 -23.09 5.08 -22.12
N LYS A 132 -23.04 6.22 -22.82
CA LYS A 132 -23.31 6.31 -24.27
C LYS A 132 -22.31 5.47 -25.06
N ASP A 133 -21.03 5.56 -24.73
CA ASP A 133 -19.95 4.85 -25.42
C ASP A 133 -20.00 3.34 -25.16
N LYS A 134 -20.36 2.91 -23.93
CA LYS A 134 -20.66 1.48 -23.63
C LYS A 134 -21.85 0.95 -24.42
N VAL A 135 -22.92 1.74 -24.57
CA VAL A 135 -24.10 1.35 -25.38
C VAL A 135 -23.77 1.31 -26.87
N ALA A 136 -22.97 2.26 -27.39
CA ALA A 136 -22.52 2.28 -28.78
C ALA A 136 -21.56 1.12 -29.11
N ALA A 137 -20.63 0.79 -28.21
CA ALA A 137 -19.76 -0.37 -28.35
C ALA A 137 -20.55 -1.69 -28.39
N LEU A 138 -21.66 -1.78 -27.64
CA LEU A 138 -22.56 -2.93 -27.68
C LEU A 138 -23.27 -3.07 -29.04
N ALA A 139 -23.71 -1.97 -29.64
CA ALA A 139 -24.30 -1.97 -30.97
C ALA A 139 -23.29 -2.38 -32.07
N LEU A 140 -22.03 -1.93 -31.95
CA LEU A 140 -20.94 -2.35 -32.86
C LEU A 140 -20.59 -3.84 -32.70
N ALA A 141 -20.55 -4.35 -31.46
CA ALA A 141 -20.32 -5.77 -31.18
C ALA A 141 -21.45 -6.69 -31.69
N GLN A 142 -22.67 -6.17 -31.84
CA GLN A 142 -23.78 -6.89 -32.49
C GLN A 142 -23.66 -6.93 -34.01
N ALA A 143 -22.92 -6.00 -34.63
CA ALA A 143 -22.76 -5.91 -36.09
C ALA A 143 -21.60 -6.77 -36.64
N SER A 144 -20.55 -7.04 -35.84
CA SER A 144 -19.33 -7.72 -36.30
C SER A 144 -19.44 -9.25 -36.44
N VAL A 145 -20.55 -9.86 -36.01
CA VAL A 145 -20.75 -11.32 -35.99
C VAL A 145 -21.19 -11.88 -37.38
N ALA A 146 -21.21 -11.05 -38.42
CA ALA A 146 -21.89 -11.35 -39.69
C ALA A 146 -21.00 -11.74 -40.89
N SER A 147 -19.66 -11.84 -40.78
CA SER A 147 -18.79 -12.03 -41.96
C SER A 147 -17.44 -12.74 -41.71
N SER A 148 -17.24 -13.96 -42.24
CA SER A 148 -15.91 -14.55 -42.61
C SER A 148 -16.01 -15.97 -43.22
N SER A 149 -15.30 -16.28 -44.33
CA SER A 149 -15.09 -17.66 -44.87
C SER A 149 -14.15 -17.76 -46.11
N ALA A 150 -13.29 -18.81 -46.19
CA ALA A 150 -12.58 -19.41 -47.38
C ALA A 150 -11.44 -18.61 -48.09
N SER A 151 -10.42 -19.17 -48.82
CA SER A 151 -9.80 -20.54 -48.98
C SER A 151 -8.39 -20.51 -49.71
N HIS A 152 -7.92 -21.57 -50.44
CA HIS A 152 -6.48 -22.03 -50.59
C HIS A 152 -5.87 -22.24 -52.06
N ASP A 153 -4.53 -22.50 -52.19
CA ASP A 153 -3.79 -23.54 -53.05
C ASP A 153 -2.93 -23.37 -54.40
N LEU A 154 -1.83 -24.21 -54.57
CA LEU A 154 -1.18 -24.91 -55.80
C LEU A 154 0.24 -24.61 -56.51
N LEU A 155 0.70 -25.46 -57.51
CA LEU A 155 2.07 -26.12 -57.81
C LEU A 155 2.89 -25.94 -59.20
N SER A 156 3.98 -26.75 -59.52
CA SER A 156 4.87 -26.78 -60.78
C SER A 156 5.74 -28.10 -61.12
N LEU A 157 6.64 -28.17 -62.17
CA LEU A 157 7.48 -29.32 -62.79
C LEU A 157 8.91 -28.89 -63.38
N GLY A 158 9.89 -29.57 -64.10
CA GLY A 158 10.29 -30.88 -64.80
C GLY A 158 11.62 -30.69 -65.69
N ASP A 159 12.40 -31.53 -66.47
CA ASP A 159 12.72 -32.98 -66.79
C ASP A 159 14.02 -33.22 -67.75
N PRO A 160 14.62 -34.46 -68.03
CA PRO A 160 16.01 -34.72 -68.61
C PRO A 160 16.30 -35.87 -69.72
N LEU A 161 17.59 -36.24 -70.13
CA LEU A 161 18.20 -37.59 -70.57
C LEU A 161 19.59 -37.75 -71.42
N PRO A 162 19.88 -38.60 -72.51
CA PRO A 162 21.08 -39.56 -72.61
C PRO A 162 21.91 -39.90 -73.97
N CYS A 163 22.90 -40.88 -73.97
CA CYS A 163 23.47 -41.84 -75.04
C CYS A 163 24.90 -41.75 -75.78
N SER A 164 25.53 -42.88 -76.30
CA SER A 164 26.83 -43.02 -77.11
C SER A 164 27.31 -44.48 -77.61
N LYS A 165 28.26 -44.70 -78.62
CA LYS A 165 29.24 -45.88 -78.88
C LYS A 165 29.81 -46.31 -80.33
N LYS A 166 31.03 -46.96 -80.39
CA LYS A 166 31.54 -48.26 -81.07
C LYS A 166 32.30 -48.49 -82.47
N ASP A 167 33.28 -49.46 -82.42
CA ASP A 167 33.71 -50.61 -83.33
C ASP A 167 34.81 -50.62 -84.48
N GLU A 168 35.30 -51.84 -84.85
CA GLU A 168 36.62 -52.20 -85.48
C GLU A 168 36.60 -53.36 -86.57
N GLU A 169 37.81 -53.83 -86.99
CA GLU A 169 38.23 -55.13 -87.61
C GLU A 169 38.50 -55.28 -89.14
N PHE A 170 39.77 -55.61 -89.49
CA PHE A 170 40.23 -56.13 -90.81
C PHE A 170 41.47 -57.04 -90.61
N SER A 171 41.29 -58.21 -89.98
CA SER A 171 42.40 -58.91 -89.29
C SER A 171 42.50 -60.42 -89.61
N ALA A 172 43.08 -60.78 -90.77
CA ALA A 172 43.31 -62.19 -91.14
C ALA A 172 44.54 -62.45 -92.03
N LEU A 173 44.70 -61.71 -93.13
CA LEU A 173 45.77 -61.98 -94.13
C LEU A 173 47.18 -61.56 -93.68
N GLN A 174 47.31 -60.93 -92.52
CA GLN A 174 48.61 -60.54 -91.93
C GLN A 174 49.35 -61.74 -91.30
N SER A 175 48.64 -62.83 -90.97
CA SER A 175 49.10 -63.81 -89.98
C SER A 175 50.22 -64.77 -90.40
N GLN A 176 50.56 -64.88 -91.69
CA GLN A 176 51.71 -65.69 -92.12
C GLN A 176 52.99 -64.87 -92.33
N LEU A 177 52.91 -63.59 -92.69
CA LEU A 177 54.08 -62.69 -92.60
C LEU A 177 54.42 -62.40 -91.12
N GLN A 178 53.39 -62.31 -90.26
CA GLN A 178 53.55 -62.27 -88.81
C GLN A 178 54.40 -63.43 -88.28
N ALA A 179 54.31 -64.66 -88.80
CA ALA A 179 55.04 -65.80 -88.24
C ALA A 179 56.58 -65.65 -88.32
N ALA A 180 57.12 -65.24 -89.49
CA ALA A 180 58.56 -64.99 -89.64
C ALA A 180 58.99 -63.66 -88.99
N GLN A 181 58.11 -62.66 -88.98
CA GLN A 181 58.31 -61.46 -88.16
C GLN A 181 58.31 -61.80 -86.67
N HIS A 182 57.57 -62.81 -86.20
CA HIS A 182 57.38 -63.14 -84.79
C HIS A 182 58.62 -63.72 -84.11
N GLU A 183 59.57 -64.33 -84.81
CA GLU A 183 60.80 -64.81 -84.15
C GLU A 183 61.85 -63.70 -84.02
N LEU A 184 62.04 -62.88 -85.07
CA LEU A 184 62.87 -61.68 -85.00
C LEU A 184 62.26 -60.63 -84.05
N ALA A 185 60.93 -60.50 -84.05
CA ALA A 185 60.20 -59.77 -83.02
C ALA A 185 60.39 -60.46 -81.66
N ALA A 186 60.18 -61.76 -81.45
CA ALA A 186 60.38 -62.39 -80.13
C ALA A 186 61.83 -62.31 -79.59
N MET A 187 62.84 -61.98 -80.41
CA MET A 187 64.16 -61.56 -79.94
C MET A 187 64.23 -60.05 -79.69
N GLY A 188 63.77 -59.21 -80.63
CA GLY A 188 63.63 -57.75 -80.48
C GLY A 188 62.63 -57.31 -79.40
N ASP A 189 61.77 -58.20 -78.95
CA ASP A 189 60.76 -58.09 -77.90
C ASP A 189 61.27 -58.71 -76.61
N ARG A 190 62.29 -59.57 -76.65
CA ARG A 190 63.07 -59.90 -75.44
C ARG A 190 64.05 -58.78 -75.12
N MET A 191 64.65 -58.16 -76.14
CA MET A 191 65.39 -56.90 -76.00
C MET A 191 64.47 -55.76 -75.58
N ARG A 192 63.36 -55.50 -76.30
CA ARG A 192 62.40 -54.47 -75.88
C ARG A 192 61.75 -54.77 -74.54
N ASN A 193 61.29 -55.99 -74.21
CA ASN A 193 60.81 -56.26 -72.85
C ASN A 193 61.91 -56.09 -71.78
N ALA A 194 63.21 -56.20 -72.11
CA ALA A 194 64.29 -55.91 -71.17
C ALA A 194 64.55 -54.40 -71.02
N ASP A 195 64.58 -53.64 -72.12
CA ASP A 195 64.66 -52.17 -72.12
C ASP A 195 63.38 -51.53 -71.56
N ASP A 196 62.21 -52.12 -71.80
CA ASP A 196 60.91 -51.75 -71.25
C ASP A 196 60.82 -52.16 -69.78
N LEU A 197 61.44 -53.26 -69.33
CA LEU A 197 61.59 -53.54 -67.89
C LEU A 197 62.59 -52.59 -67.21
N ALA A 198 63.65 -52.18 -67.90
CA ALA A 198 64.60 -51.18 -67.40
C ALA A 198 63.96 -49.78 -67.35
N SER A 199 63.21 -49.41 -68.39
CA SER A 199 62.45 -48.17 -68.54
C SER A 199 61.26 -48.14 -67.59
N HIS A 200 60.53 -49.26 -67.42
CA HIS A 200 59.47 -49.39 -66.42
C HIS A 200 60.05 -49.30 -65.01
N ARG A 201 61.19 -49.93 -64.71
CA ARG A 201 61.87 -49.75 -63.42
C ARG A 201 62.40 -48.33 -63.20
N ALA A 202 62.86 -47.65 -64.25
CA ALA A 202 63.23 -46.24 -64.18
C ALA A 202 61.98 -45.33 -64.04
N GLN A 203 60.85 -45.71 -64.62
CA GLN A 203 59.57 -45.02 -64.50
C GLN A 203 58.89 -45.30 -63.14
N GLU A 204 59.08 -46.48 -62.56
CA GLU A 204 58.71 -46.83 -61.18
C GLU A 204 59.63 -46.12 -60.19
N ALA A 205 60.94 -46.04 -60.45
CA ALA A 205 61.86 -45.27 -59.61
C ALA A 205 61.55 -43.77 -59.65
N THR A 206 61.22 -43.21 -60.81
CA THR A 206 60.81 -41.80 -60.93
C THR A 206 59.38 -41.54 -60.45
N ARG A 207 58.45 -42.50 -60.54
CA ARG A 207 57.15 -42.44 -59.86
C ARG A 207 57.32 -42.49 -58.35
N ALA A 208 58.06 -43.45 -57.81
CA ALA A 208 58.34 -43.54 -56.38
C ALA A 208 59.08 -42.31 -55.85
N GLN A 209 60.00 -41.74 -56.63
CA GLN A 209 60.64 -40.46 -56.32
C GLN A 209 59.61 -39.31 -56.31
N ALA A 210 58.76 -39.21 -57.33
CA ALA A 210 57.70 -38.19 -57.40
C ALA A 210 56.62 -38.38 -56.32
N GLU A 211 56.33 -39.61 -55.90
CA GLU A 211 55.44 -39.94 -54.78
C GLU A 211 56.09 -39.58 -53.45
N LEU A 212 57.39 -39.84 -53.25
CA LEU A 212 58.14 -39.37 -52.09
C LEU A 212 58.23 -37.84 -52.01
N ASP A 213 58.45 -37.16 -53.14
CA ASP A 213 58.49 -35.70 -53.20
C ASP A 213 57.09 -35.07 -53.07
N ALA A 214 56.03 -35.74 -53.56
CA ALA A 214 54.64 -35.36 -53.29
C ALA A 214 54.25 -35.59 -51.82
N LEU A 215 54.74 -36.66 -51.18
CA LEU A 215 54.56 -36.92 -49.75
C LEU A 215 55.33 -35.91 -48.89
N ARG A 216 56.53 -35.47 -49.31
CA ARG A 216 57.21 -34.32 -48.68
C ARG A 216 56.39 -33.05 -48.82
N ALA A 217 55.95 -32.69 -50.03
CA ALA A 217 55.14 -31.50 -50.26
C ALA A 217 53.81 -31.54 -49.47
N ALA A 218 53.17 -32.71 -49.35
CA ALA A 218 51.97 -32.88 -48.53
C ALA A 218 52.27 -32.75 -47.02
N SER A 219 53.41 -33.27 -46.55
CA SER A 219 53.88 -33.12 -45.16
C SER A 219 54.26 -31.67 -44.82
N GLU A 220 54.91 -30.97 -45.74
CA GLU A 220 55.21 -29.54 -45.66
C GLU A 220 53.93 -28.69 -45.69
N GLN A 221 52.93 -29.09 -46.48
CA GLN A 221 51.60 -28.47 -46.46
C GLN A 221 50.84 -28.76 -45.15
N GLN A 222 50.97 -29.96 -44.57
CA GLN A 222 50.32 -30.30 -43.31
C GLN A 222 50.98 -29.59 -42.13
N THR A 223 52.32 -29.53 -42.07
CA THR A 223 53.05 -28.82 -41.02
C THR A 223 52.83 -27.31 -41.08
N SER A 224 52.79 -26.70 -42.27
CA SER A 224 52.44 -25.28 -42.42
C SER A 224 50.98 -24.97 -42.04
N ARG A 225 50.01 -25.85 -42.36
CA ARG A 225 48.62 -25.73 -41.85
C ARG A 225 48.57 -25.78 -40.33
N LEU A 226 49.17 -26.80 -39.71
CA LEU A 226 49.25 -26.94 -38.26
C LEU A 226 49.95 -25.72 -37.61
N GLN A 227 50.97 -25.16 -38.25
CA GLN A 227 51.64 -23.94 -37.79
C GLN A 227 50.71 -22.71 -37.85
N THR A 228 49.90 -22.55 -38.90
CA THR A 228 48.88 -21.49 -38.97
C THR A 228 47.74 -21.70 -37.96
N GLU A 229 47.33 -22.94 -37.70
CA GLU A 229 46.33 -23.26 -36.66
C GLU A 229 46.88 -22.93 -35.26
N LEU A 230 48.15 -23.25 -34.97
CA LEU A 230 48.80 -22.94 -33.69
C LEU A 230 48.91 -21.42 -33.48
N ILE A 231 49.20 -20.64 -34.52
CA ILE A 231 49.18 -19.16 -34.47
C ILE A 231 47.75 -18.64 -34.23
N THR A 232 46.75 -19.25 -34.87
CA THR A 232 45.32 -18.90 -34.71
C THR A 232 44.80 -19.25 -33.31
N LEU A 233 45.30 -20.33 -32.70
CA LEU A 233 44.96 -20.72 -31.33
C LEU A 233 45.64 -19.80 -30.31
N LYS A 234 46.91 -19.44 -30.51
CA LYS A 234 47.62 -18.49 -29.62
C LYS A 234 47.06 -17.07 -29.64
N THR A 235 46.53 -16.62 -30.77
CA THR A 235 45.85 -15.31 -30.85
C THR A 235 44.53 -15.35 -30.06
N LYS A 236 43.71 -16.39 -30.23
CA LYS A 236 42.50 -16.61 -29.42
C LYS A 236 42.79 -16.81 -27.93
N GLU A 237 43.88 -17.49 -27.57
CA GLU A 237 44.37 -17.63 -26.19
C GLU A 237 44.64 -16.25 -25.57
N SER A 238 45.39 -15.39 -26.27
CA SER A 238 45.68 -14.02 -25.82
C SER A 238 44.44 -13.12 -25.75
N GLU A 239 43.49 -13.26 -26.69
CA GLU A 239 42.19 -12.57 -26.65
C GLU A 239 41.37 -12.99 -25.41
N LEU A 240 41.34 -14.29 -25.08
CA LEU A 240 40.64 -14.81 -23.90
C LEU A 240 41.33 -14.40 -22.59
N GLU A 241 42.66 -14.38 -22.52
CA GLU A 241 43.39 -13.84 -21.37
C GLU A 241 43.11 -12.34 -21.15
N SER A 242 43.00 -11.57 -22.23
CA SER A 242 42.64 -10.15 -22.19
C SER A 242 41.21 -9.94 -21.68
N LEU A 243 40.24 -10.69 -22.23
CA LEU A 243 38.84 -10.67 -21.79
C LEU A 243 38.70 -11.09 -20.31
N LEU A 244 39.38 -12.14 -19.87
CA LEU A 244 39.33 -12.62 -18.49
C LEU A 244 39.99 -11.64 -17.51
N SER A 245 41.02 -10.91 -17.95
CA SER A 245 41.63 -9.81 -17.18
C SER A 245 40.70 -8.60 -17.07
N SER A 246 40.00 -8.24 -18.15
CA SER A 246 38.96 -7.19 -18.17
C SER A 246 37.74 -7.55 -17.31
N GLN A 247 37.34 -8.82 -17.29
CA GLN A 247 36.25 -9.32 -16.44
C GLN A 247 36.63 -9.26 -14.94
N LYS A 248 37.90 -9.53 -14.58
CA LYS A 248 38.38 -9.41 -13.20
C LYS A 248 38.39 -7.97 -12.69
N SER A 249 38.82 -7.00 -13.51
CA SER A 249 38.84 -5.58 -13.11
C SER A 249 37.45 -4.95 -13.03
N SER A 250 36.51 -5.38 -13.87
CA SER A 250 35.10 -4.96 -13.81
C SER A 250 34.34 -5.57 -12.62
N LEU A 251 34.55 -6.85 -12.27
CA LEU A 251 33.97 -7.42 -11.04
C LEU A 251 34.48 -6.72 -9.78
N GLY A 252 35.79 -6.49 -9.69
CA GLY A 252 36.41 -5.86 -8.50
C GLY A 252 35.97 -4.41 -8.25
N THR A 253 35.51 -3.70 -9.29
CA THR A 253 34.98 -2.34 -9.17
C THR A 253 33.48 -2.32 -8.88
N ALA A 254 32.69 -3.24 -9.48
CA ALA A 254 31.27 -3.35 -9.22
C ALA A 254 30.95 -3.79 -7.77
N ASP A 255 31.66 -4.80 -7.24
CA ASP A 255 31.44 -5.30 -5.87
C ASP A 255 31.92 -4.30 -4.79
N ALA A 256 32.94 -3.49 -5.10
CA ALA A 256 33.33 -2.36 -4.25
C ALA A 256 32.27 -1.25 -4.23
N ALA A 257 31.73 -0.87 -5.41
CA ALA A 257 30.70 0.15 -5.53
C ALA A 257 29.40 -0.25 -4.80
N ALA A 258 28.97 -1.50 -4.97
CA ALA A 258 27.79 -2.04 -4.29
C ALA A 258 27.91 -1.96 -2.76
N ARG A 259 29.08 -2.32 -2.20
CA ARG A 259 29.34 -2.24 -0.76
C ARG A 259 29.40 -0.80 -0.25
N THR A 260 29.89 0.16 -1.04
CA THR A 260 29.83 1.59 -0.66
C THR A 260 28.42 2.16 -0.71
N GLU A 261 27.56 1.74 -1.66
CA GLU A 261 26.13 2.10 -1.62
C GLU A 261 25.43 1.47 -0.40
N GLU A 262 25.72 0.21 -0.07
CA GLU A 262 25.15 -0.46 1.10
C GLU A 262 25.60 0.20 2.41
N HIS A 263 26.88 0.58 2.51
CA HIS A 263 27.41 1.33 3.66
C HIS A 263 26.76 2.72 3.78
N SER A 264 26.61 3.46 2.67
CA SER A 264 25.93 4.76 2.65
C SER A 264 24.48 4.64 3.11
N ARG A 265 23.76 3.60 2.69
CA ARG A 265 22.36 3.34 3.14
C ARG A 265 22.29 2.92 4.60
N LEU A 266 23.30 2.22 5.11
CA LEU A 266 23.43 1.90 6.54
C LEU A 266 23.74 3.15 7.38
N GLU A 267 24.60 4.05 6.91
CA GLU A 267 24.88 5.34 7.56
C GLU A 267 23.65 6.26 7.56
N GLU A 268 22.91 6.34 6.44
CA GLU A 268 21.60 7.01 6.38
C GLU A 268 20.59 6.41 7.37
N ALA A 269 20.54 5.08 7.49
CA ALA A 269 19.64 4.39 8.41
C ALA A 269 20.05 4.58 9.89
N ILE A 270 21.34 4.62 10.20
CA ILE A 270 21.87 4.92 11.53
C ILE A 270 21.54 6.37 11.91
N SER A 271 21.90 7.33 11.06
CA SER A 271 21.64 8.75 11.29
C SER A 271 20.13 9.03 11.48
N LYS A 272 19.27 8.40 10.68
CA LYS A 272 17.82 8.49 10.85
C LYS A 272 17.30 7.83 12.13
N ASN A 273 17.95 6.78 12.62
CA ASN A 273 17.62 6.16 13.90
C ASN A 273 18.05 7.07 15.08
N GLU A 274 19.19 7.75 14.95
CA GLU A 274 19.63 8.79 15.89
C GLU A 274 18.65 9.99 15.91
N GLU A 275 18.20 10.48 14.74
CA GLU A 275 17.15 11.50 14.64
C GLU A 275 15.85 11.07 15.33
N MET A 276 15.37 9.85 15.08
CA MET A 276 14.17 9.31 15.71
C MET A 276 14.35 9.14 17.24
N SER A 277 15.55 8.77 17.69
CA SER A 277 15.90 8.68 19.11
C SER A 277 15.90 10.07 19.78
N HIS A 278 16.46 11.09 19.12
CA HIS A 278 16.41 12.47 19.59
C HIS A 278 14.97 13.00 19.66
N GLN A 279 14.13 12.72 18.65
CA GLN A 279 12.71 13.06 18.67
C GLN A 279 11.97 12.36 19.82
N PHE A 280 12.25 11.07 20.07
CA PHE A 280 11.67 10.33 21.20
C PHE A 280 12.07 10.92 22.56
N VAL A 281 13.34 11.31 22.72
CA VAL A 281 13.82 12.02 23.93
C VAL A 281 13.15 13.38 24.07
N GLN A 282 12.98 14.13 22.98
CA GLN A 282 12.27 15.42 22.99
C GLN A 282 10.80 15.26 23.41
N TYR A 283 10.07 14.31 22.82
CA TYR A 283 8.70 13.99 23.24
C TYR A 283 8.60 13.50 24.68
N LYS A 284 9.62 12.79 25.19
CA LYS A 284 9.68 12.38 26.61
C LYS A 284 9.81 13.60 27.53
N ILE A 285 10.69 14.55 27.20
CA ILE A 285 10.85 15.81 27.95
C ILE A 285 9.58 16.66 27.87
N GLU A 286 8.92 16.72 26.72
CA GLU A 286 7.65 17.43 26.54
C GLU A 286 6.53 16.80 27.38
N ASN A 287 6.41 15.47 27.40
CA ASN A 287 5.45 14.77 28.27
C ASN A 287 5.75 14.98 29.76
N GLU A 288 7.01 14.97 30.18
CA GLU A 288 7.40 15.29 31.56
C GLU A 288 7.04 16.75 31.93
N HIS A 289 7.21 17.69 31.00
CA HIS A 289 6.78 19.08 31.21
C HIS A 289 5.26 19.21 31.27
N LEU A 290 4.50 18.56 30.38
CA LEU A 290 3.04 18.58 30.37
C LEU A 290 2.45 17.90 31.62
N GLN A 291 3.03 16.79 32.05
CA GLN A 291 2.65 16.11 33.30
C GLN A 291 2.89 17.01 34.52
N LYS A 292 3.99 17.76 34.54
CA LYS A 292 4.22 18.78 35.58
C LYS A 292 3.20 19.93 35.51
N GLN A 293 2.87 20.44 34.31
CA GLN A 293 1.82 21.47 34.16
C GLN A 293 0.44 20.99 34.61
N LEU A 294 0.15 19.68 34.53
CA LEU A 294 -1.07 19.10 35.08
C LEU A 294 -1.00 19.07 36.62
N GLN A 295 0.10 18.58 37.21
CA GLN A 295 0.29 18.60 38.67
C GLN A 295 0.22 20.02 39.25
N ASP A 296 0.83 21.02 38.60
CA ASP A 296 0.76 22.43 39.00
C ASP A 296 -0.69 22.98 38.92
N LYS A 297 -1.54 22.47 38.02
CA LYS A 297 -2.96 22.82 37.90
C LYS A 297 -3.83 22.09 38.92
N ASP A 298 -3.56 20.80 39.17
CA ASP A 298 -4.29 20.00 40.16
C ASP A 298 -4.08 20.57 41.56
N PHE A 299 -2.85 20.98 41.89
CA PHE A 299 -2.53 21.72 43.11
C PHE A 299 -3.25 23.08 43.19
N LEU A 300 -3.41 23.78 42.06
CA LEU A 300 -4.17 25.03 42.01
C LEU A 300 -5.68 24.81 42.20
N LEU A 301 -6.23 23.69 41.71
CA LEU A 301 -7.61 23.28 41.94
C LEU A 301 -7.86 22.90 43.40
N GLU A 302 -6.96 22.11 44.01
CA GLU A 302 -6.99 21.81 45.45
C GLU A 302 -6.97 23.10 46.29
N HIS A 303 -6.15 24.08 45.90
CA HIS A 303 -6.16 25.40 46.53
C HIS A 303 -7.49 26.14 46.36
N LEU A 304 -8.13 26.09 45.18
CA LEU A 304 -9.42 26.73 44.92
C LEU A 304 -10.57 26.07 45.71
N ASP A 305 -10.56 24.75 45.88
CA ASP A 305 -11.54 24.05 46.70
C ASP A 305 -11.31 24.30 48.20
N ASN A 306 -10.06 24.44 48.65
CA ASN A 306 -9.75 24.97 49.99
C ASN A 306 -10.28 26.41 50.19
N TYR A 307 -10.23 27.27 49.16
CA TYR A 307 -10.83 28.61 49.23
C TYR A 307 -12.36 28.59 49.23
N ARG A 308 -13.00 27.65 48.50
CA ARG A 308 -14.45 27.41 48.56
C ARG A 308 -14.89 26.96 49.94
N GLN A 309 -14.27 25.92 50.51
CA GLN A 309 -14.60 25.45 51.86
C GLN A 309 -14.48 26.58 52.89
N ARG A 310 -13.45 27.43 52.81
CA ARG A 310 -13.31 28.60 53.69
C ARG A 310 -14.38 29.68 53.46
N ALA A 311 -14.90 29.81 52.25
CA ALA A 311 -16.02 30.70 51.95
C ALA A 311 -17.33 30.13 52.51
N ASP A 312 -17.59 28.84 52.32
CA ASP A 312 -18.77 28.14 52.87
C ASP A 312 -18.76 28.18 54.41
N GLU A 313 -17.63 27.85 55.03
CA GLU A 313 -17.38 28.01 56.46
C GLU A 313 -17.50 29.46 56.96
N SER A 314 -17.34 30.45 56.09
CA SER A 314 -17.54 31.87 56.43
C SER A 314 -19.00 32.28 56.25
N GLU A 315 -19.73 31.69 55.30
CA GLU A 315 -21.15 31.92 55.12
C GLU A 315 -21.94 31.27 56.26
N ASP A 316 -21.59 30.05 56.70
CA ASP A 316 -22.21 29.42 57.86
C ASP A 316 -21.98 30.19 59.16
N LYS A 317 -20.78 30.78 59.34
CA LYS A 317 -20.53 31.72 60.46
C LYS A 317 -21.39 32.99 60.34
N ALA A 318 -21.60 33.52 59.13
CA ALA A 318 -22.48 34.66 58.91
C ALA A 318 -23.97 34.31 59.14
N ARG A 319 -24.42 33.13 58.74
CA ARG A 319 -25.76 32.59 59.01
C ARG A 319 -25.98 32.40 60.51
N GLN A 320 -25.00 31.86 61.24
CA GLN A 320 -25.04 31.74 62.71
C GLN A 320 -25.15 33.12 63.36
N LEU A 321 -24.26 34.07 63.03
CA LEU A 321 -24.30 35.43 63.60
C LEU A 321 -25.59 36.17 63.25
N SER A 322 -26.19 35.93 62.08
CA SER A 322 -27.50 36.46 61.71
C SER A 322 -28.62 35.88 62.59
N GLY A 323 -28.59 34.58 62.88
CA GLY A 323 -29.51 33.94 63.83
C GLY A 323 -29.34 34.44 65.27
N GLU A 324 -28.10 34.64 65.72
CA GLU A 324 -27.79 35.23 67.03
C GLU A 324 -28.32 36.67 67.13
N LEU A 325 -28.08 37.51 66.11
CA LEU A 325 -28.64 38.87 66.02
C LEU A 325 -30.17 38.88 66.04
N ALA A 326 -30.84 37.98 65.31
CA ALA A 326 -32.29 37.84 65.34
C ALA A 326 -32.79 37.45 66.74
N SER A 327 -32.10 36.53 67.43
CA SER A 327 -32.44 36.14 68.80
C SER A 327 -32.27 37.29 69.81
N LEU A 328 -31.21 38.10 69.65
CA LEU A 328 -30.97 39.30 70.45
C LEU A 328 -32.03 40.37 70.17
N GLN A 329 -32.43 40.56 68.92
CA GLN A 329 -33.47 41.52 68.55
C GLN A 329 -34.84 41.13 69.14
N VAL A 330 -35.20 39.84 69.14
CA VAL A 330 -36.40 39.34 69.84
C VAL A 330 -36.29 39.57 71.35
N SER A 331 -35.14 39.27 71.96
CA SER A 331 -34.91 39.52 73.40
C SER A 331 -35.04 40.99 73.76
N LEU A 332 -34.50 41.89 72.92
CA LEU A 332 -34.55 43.34 73.10
C LEU A 332 -35.98 43.86 72.93
N GLN A 333 -36.76 43.34 71.98
CA GLN A 333 -38.19 43.65 71.86
C GLN A 333 -38.97 43.21 73.10
N VAL A 334 -38.75 42.00 73.63
CA VAL A 334 -39.39 41.54 74.88
C VAL A 334 -39.04 42.46 76.05
N LYS A 335 -37.78 42.93 76.14
CA LYS A 335 -37.37 43.90 77.17
C LYS A 335 -37.97 45.30 76.97
N ALA A 336 -38.19 45.73 75.73
CA ALA A 336 -38.93 46.96 75.44
C ALA A 336 -40.41 46.84 75.85
N ASP A 337 -41.06 45.70 75.57
CA ASP A 337 -42.44 45.43 75.96
C ASP A 337 -42.61 45.31 77.49
N GLU A 338 -41.63 44.73 78.19
CA GLU A 338 -41.56 44.75 79.66
C GLU A 338 -41.40 46.17 80.21
N ALA A 339 -40.49 46.97 79.63
CA ALA A 339 -40.28 48.36 80.04
C ALA A 339 -41.54 49.22 79.81
N ALA A 340 -42.26 49.01 78.70
CA ALA A 340 -43.51 49.69 78.42
C ALA A 340 -44.61 49.33 79.45
N LYS A 341 -44.72 48.05 79.85
CA LYS A 341 -45.64 47.61 80.91
C LYS A 341 -45.29 48.25 82.26
N SER A 342 -44.00 48.32 82.59
CA SER A 342 -43.52 48.99 83.81
C SER A 342 -43.83 50.49 83.80
N CYS A 343 -43.63 51.17 82.66
CA CYS A 343 -43.98 52.58 82.51
C CYS A 343 -45.49 52.83 82.68
N ALA A 344 -46.34 51.98 82.11
CA ALA A 344 -47.78 52.04 82.30
C ALA A 344 -48.19 51.83 83.78
N GLN A 345 -47.52 50.95 84.52
CA GLN A 345 -47.72 50.79 85.96
C GLN A 345 -47.28 52.04 86.75
N CYS A 346 -46.18 52.69 86.37
CA CYS A 346 -45.78 53.97 86.97
C CYS A 346 -46.80 55.09 86.72
N ASP A 347 -47.41 55.15 85.53
CA ASP A 347 -48.46 56.13 85.20
C ASP A 347 -49.83 55.79 85.80
N GLU A 348 -50.06 54.54 86.21
CA GLU A 348 -51.20 54.16 87.06
C GLU A 348 -50.99 54.63 88.50
N LEU A 349 -49.84 54.28 89.11
CA LEU A 349 -49.47 54.68 90.46
C LEU A 349 -49.40 56.21 90.63
N ARG A 350 -48.99 56.96 89.59
CA ARG A 350 -49.07 58.43 89.55
C ARG A 350 -50.51 58.95 89.62
N ARG A 351 -51.45 58.24 88.99
CA ARG A 351 -52.87 58.61 88.95
C ARG A 351 -53.55 58.32 90.29
N GLU A 352 -53.28 57.16 90.87
CA GLU A 352 -53.67 56.82 92.24
C GLU A 352 -53.12 57.85 93.25
N LEU A 353 -51.84 58.22 93.15
CA LEU A 353 -51.23 59.23 94.01
C LEU A 353 -51.90 60.61 93.86
N ALA A 354 -52.23 61.01 92.63
CA ALA A 354 -52.93 62.27 92.36
C ALA A 354 -54.37 62.25 92.91
N GLU A 355 -55.08 61.12 92.81
CA GLU A 355 -56.41 60.95 93.39
C GLU A 355 -56.37 60.97 94.93
N ILE A 356 -55.42 60.27 95.55
CA ILE A 356 -55.17 60.32 97.00
C ILE A 356 -54.84 61.76 97.46
N THR A 357 -54.06 62.50 96.67
CA THR A 357 -53.72 63.91 96.97
C THR A 357 -54.97 64.80 96.91
N ALA A 358 -55.79 64.67 95.86
CA ALA A 358 -57.04 65.42 95.73
C ALA A 358 -58.07 65.06 96.82
N LEU A 359 -58.12 63.79 97.26
CA LEU A 359 -58.93 63.35 98.40
C LEU A 359 -58.41 63.96 99.72
N TYR A 360 -57.09 64.00 99.92
CA TYR A 360 -56.48 64.62 101.10
C TYR A 360 -56.76 66.13 101.16
N GLU A 361 -56.58 66.85 100.06
CA GLU A 361 -56.95 68.27 99.95
C GLU A 361 -58.43 68.51 100.28
N LYS A 362 -59.33 67.68 99.71
CA LYS A 362 -60.77 67.75 99.96
C LYS A 362 -61.14 67.52 101.44
N VAL A 363 -60.48 66.56 102.10
CA VAL A 363 -60.62 66.34 103.55
C VAL A 363 -60.10 67.52 104.36
N ASN A 364 -58.97 68.11 103.96
CA ASN A 364 -58.37 69.25 104.66
C ASN A 364 -59.22 70.53 104.52
N ILE A 365 -59.84 70.74 103.35
CA ILE A 365 -60.85 71.80 103.12
C ILE A 365 -62.10 71.56 104.00
N GLY A 366 -62.61 70.33 104.05
CA GLY A 366 -63.75 69.98 104.91
C GLY A 366 -63.45 70.20 106.40
N ARG A 367 -62.23 69.90 106.84
CA ARG A 367 -61.76 70.19 108.20
C ARG A 367 -61.70 71.69 108.47
N SER A 368 -61.11 72.47 107.57
CA SER A 368 -61.09 73.94 107.66
C SER A 368 -62.50 74.55 107.77
N GLN A 369 -63.48 74.03 107.02
CA GLN A 369 -64.87 74.46 107.11
C GLN A 369 -65.50 74.10 108.48
N SER A 370 -65.20 72.93 109.02
CA SER A 370 -65.64 72.54 110.37
C SER A 370 -65.02 73.39 111.47
N ASP A 371 -63.73 73.74 111.35
CA ASP A 371 -63.03 74.59 112.33
C ASP A 371 -63.58 76.03 112.33
N ILE A 372 -63.95 76.56 111.15
CA ILE A 372 -64.64 77.87 111.03
C ILE A 372 -66.00 77.85 111.73
N GLN A 373 -66.85 76.86 111.44
CA GLN A 373 -68.18 76.73 112.06
C GLN A 373 -68.09 76.60 113.61
N LEU A 374 -67.02 75.96 114.10
CA LEU A 374 -66.78 75.80 115.53
C LEU A 374 -66.35 77.12 116.20
N ALA A 375 -65.60 77.98 115.49
CA ALA A 375 -65.27 79.33 115.95
C ALA A 375 -66.49 80.28 115.94
N GLU A 376 -67.36 80.18 114.93
CA GLU A 376 -68.63 80.93 114.86
C GLU A 376 -69.54 80.60 116.05
N ALA A 377 -69.65 79.32 116.42
CA ALA A 377 -70.41 78.88 117.59
C ALA A 377 -69.86 79.42 118.93
N GLN A 378 -68.54 79.53 119.07
CA GLN A 378 -67.89 80.11 120.26
C GLN A 378 -68.11 81.63 120.36
N SER A 379 -68.14 82.33 119.22
CA SER A 379 -68.47 83.77 119.16
C SER A 379 -69.92 84.02 119.63
N ALA A 380 -70.87 83.22 119.12
CA ALA A 380 -72.28 83.33 119.51
C ALA A 380 -72.48 83.16 121.03
N LEU A 381 -71.80 82.18 121.66
CA LEU A 381 -71.88 81.93 123.10
C LEU A 381 -71.45 83.13 123.95
N SER A 382 -70.44 83.88 123.48
CA SER A 382 -69.88 85.05 124.17
C SER A 382 -70.87 86.23 124.22
N SER A 383 -71.75 86.34 123.21
CA SER A 383 -72.71 87.45 123.11
C SER A 383 -73.80 87.44 124.20
N LEU A 384 -74.14 86.27 124.75
CA LEU A 384 -75.24 86.08 125.68
C LEU A 384 -74.98 86.64 127.10
N GLN A 385 -73.73 86.84 127.48
CA GLN A 385 -73.38 87.28 128.84
C GLN A 385 -73.56 88.79 129.09
N SER A 386 -73.51 89.64 128.06
CA SER A 386 -73.59 91.11 128.24
C SER A 386 -75.00 91.63 128.53
N VAL A 387 -76.03 90.89 128.13
CA VAL A 387 -77.45 91.30 128.24
C VAL A 387 -77.90 91.44 129.69
N GLN A 388 -77.33 90.65 130.60
CA GLN A 388 -77.82 90.47 131.98
C GLN A 388 -77.60 91.68 132.90
N GLN A 389 -76.70 92.62 132.56
CA GLN A 389 -76.40 93.79 133.41
C GLN A 389 -77.31 95.01 133.16
N SER A 390 -78.04 95.04 132.04
CA SER A 390 -78.79 96.24 131.60
C SER A 390 -80.09 96.52 132.38
N TYR A 391 -80.67 95.50 133.02
CA TYR A 391 -82.04 95.52 133.53
C TYR A 391 -82.25 96.42 134.78
N ALA A 392 -81.21 96.61 135.60
CA ALA A 392 -81.33 97.34 136.87
C ALA A 392 -81.60 98.85 136.70
N ALA A 393 -81.07 99.46 135.62
CA ALA A 393 -81.09 100.92 135.41
C ALA A 393 -82.40 101.46 134.80
N ALA A 394 -83.43 100.63 134.64
CA ALA A 394 -84.69 101.02 134.02
C ALA A 394 -85.72 101.60 135.00
N LYS A 395 -85.62 101.30 136.30
CA LYS A 395 -86.69 101.52 137.28
C LYS A 395 -86.95 103.00 137.63
N GLU A 396 -85.93 103.84 137.60
CA GLU A 396 -86.04 105.28 137.97
C GLU A 396 -86.60 106.17 136.85
N ARG A 397 -86.74 105.67 135.61
CA ARG A 397 -87.20 106.50 134.47
C ARG A 397 -88.73 106.61 134.35
N VAL A 398 -89.49 105.91 135.19
CA VAL A 398 -90.95 105.86 135.11
C VAL A 398 -91.59 107.22 135.40
N ASP A 399 -91.03 108.00 136.34
CA ASP A 399 -91.59 109.30 136.73
C ASP A 399 -91.33 110.41 135.68
N GLU A 400 -90.28 110.29 134.86
CA GLU A 400 -89.98 111.26 133.79
C GLU A 400 -90.83 111.03 132.53
N LEU A 401 -91.32 109.80 132.30
CA LEU A 401 -92.17 109.46 131.14
C LEU A 401 -93.50 110.24 131.11
N SER A 402 -93.97 110.75 132.26
CA SER A 402 -95.17 111.60 132.30
C SER A 402 -94.99 112.94 131.60
N LYS A 403 -93.77 113.51 131.55
CA LYS A 403 -93.47 114.74 130.79
C LYS A 403 -93.24 114.46 129.31
N GLN A 404 -92.63 113.31 128.98
CA GLN A 404 -92.19 113.02 127.62
C GLN A 404 -93.34 112.79 126.63
N ASN A 405 -94.54 112.42 127.12
CA ASN A 405 -95.73 112.23 126.28
C ASN A 405 -96.18 113.48 125.49
N MET A 406 -95.88 114.71 125.95
CA MET A 406 -96.13 115.91 125.13
C MET A 406 -95.13 116.06 123.97
N GLY A 407 -93.87 115.66 124.17
CA GLY A 407 -92.83 115.75 123.13
C GLY A 407 -92.93 114.68 122.04
N LEU A 408 -93.53 113.52 122.34
CA LEU A 408 -93.64 112.41 121.38
C LEU A 408 -94.55 112.75 120.18
N ASN A 409 -95.59 113.57 120.35
CA ASN A 409 -96.44 114.01 119.25
C ASN A 409 -95.70 114.85 118.19
N GLU A 410 -94.68 115.62 118.58
CA GLU A 410 -93.82 116.35 117.63
C GLU A 410 -92.75 115.47 116.96
N ALA A 411 -92.46 114.30 117.54
CA ALA A 411 -91.46 113.37 117.01
C ALA A 411 -92.04 112.49 115.89
N ILE A 412 -93.31 112.08 116.00
CA ILE A 412 -94.01 111.24 115.01
C ILE A 412 -93.98 111.89 113.62
N PHE A 413 -94.37 113.18 113.54
CA PHE A 413 -94.44 113.93 112.28
C PHE A 413 -93.08 114.04 111.54
N ARG A 414 -91.95 113.89 112.27
CA ARG A 414 -90.61 113.89 111.67
C ARG A 414 -90.23 112.52 111.10
N LYS A 415 -90.70 111.42 111.71
CA LYS A 415 -90.39 110.05 111.28
C LYS A 415 -91.16 109.57 110.04
N GLU A 416 -92.31 110.17 109.76
CA GLU A 416 -93.03 109.97 108.49
C GLU A 416 -92.27 110.56 107.28
N SER A 417 -91.45 111.59 107.49
CA SER A 417 -90.56 112.14 106.46
C SER A 417 -89.40 111.17 106.14
N GLU A 418 -88.70 110.68 107.17
CA GLU A 418 -87.57 109.74 107.01
C GLU A 418 -87.98 108.40 106.35
N THR A 419 -89.16 107.86 106.67
CA THR A 419 -89.64 106.59 106.08
C THR A 419 -89.96 106.69 104.60
N ASN A 420 -90.31 107.88 104.09
CA ASN A 420 -90.50 108.10 102.66
C ASN A 420 -89.18 108.26 101.90
N ALA A 421 -88.13 108.83 102.53
CA ALA A 421 -86.79 108.87 101.95
C ALA A 421 -86.22 107.44 101.76
N LEU A 422 -86.26 106.61 102.81
CA LEU A 422 -85.69 105.26 102.78
C LEU A 422 -86.36 104.32 101.75
N ARG A 423 -87.62 104.56 101.36
CA ARG A 423 -88.27 103.83 100.26
C ARG A 423 -87.60 104.06 98.91
N VAL A 424 -87.11 105.27 98.65
CA VAL A 424 -86.45 105.62 97.39
C VAL A 424 -85.11 104.90 97.27
N ASP A 425 -84.32 104.86 98.34
CA ASP A 425 -83.03 104.17 98.35
C ASP A 425 -83.17 102.65 98.20
N VAL A 426 -84.19 102.04 98.81
CA VAL A 426 -84.51 100.60 98.63
C VAL A 426 -84.86 100.29 97.17
N HIS A 427 -85.66 101.13 96.51
CA HIS A 427 -85.96 100.94 95.08
C HIS A 427 -84.71 101.09 94.19
N LYS A 428 -83.82 102.04 94.52
CA LYS A 428 -82.54 102.21 93.80
C LYS A 428 -81.64 100.98 93.92
N LEU A 429 -81.39 100.50 95.14
CA LEU A 429 -80.56 99.32 95.39
C LEU A 429 -81.13 98.05 94.74
N THR A 430 -82.46 97.94 94.64
CA THR A 430 -83.12 96.82 93.94
C THR A 430 -82.79 96.80 92.44
N ALA A 431 -82.69 97.96 91.80
CA ALA A 431 -82.31 98.08 90.39
C ALA A 431 -80.81 97.76 90.17
N ASP A 432 -79.93 98.22 91.05
CA ASP A 432 -78.49 97.95 90.97
C ASP A 432 -78.18 96.44 91.10
N VAL A 433 -78.90 95.71 91.97
CA VAL A 433 -78.78 94.25 92.10
C VAL A 433 -79.22 93.52 90.83
N ALA A 434 -80.31 93.94 90.18
CA ALA A 434 -80.77 93.35 88.92
C ALA A 434 -79.73 93.52 87.79
N SER A 435 -79.14 94.72 87.68
CA SER A 435 -78.09 95.01 86.70
C SER A 435 -76.85 94.10 86.86
N LEU A 436 -76.44 93.83 88.11
CA LEU A 436 -75.33 92.92 88.41
C LEU A 436 -75.67 91.45 88.13
N GLN A 437 -76.92 91.03 88.37
CA GLN A 437 -77.42 89.69 88.05
C GLN A 437 -77.29 89.37 86.54
N ASP A 438 -77.61 90.35 85.68
CA ASP A 438 -77.50 90.22 84.23
C ASP A 438 -76.03 90.19 83.76
N GLN A 439 -75.14 91.02 84.34
CA GLN A 439 -73.71 90.99 84.02
C GLN A 439 -73.03 89.66 84.38
N VAL A 440 -73.39 89.06 85.52
CA VAL A 440 -72.91 87.73 85.91
C VAL A 440 -73.43 86.65 84.95
N SER A 441 -74.66 86.80 84.46
CA SER A 441 -75.27 85.86 83.51
C SER A 441 -74.58 85.90 82.15
N ALA A 442 -74.30 87.08 81.61
CA ALA A 442 -73.51 87.25 80.37
C ALA A 442 -72.06 86.74 80.52
N SER A 443 -71.41 87.01 81.65
CA SER A 443 -70.04 86.54 81.93
C SER A 443 -69.94 85.00 81.94
N ARG A 444 -71.02 84.31 82.32
CA ARG A 444 -71.10 82.84 82.31
C ARG A 444 -71.23 82.26 80.89
N SER A 445 -71.97 82.91 79.98
CA SER A 445 -72.06 82.46 78.58
C SER A 445 -70.73 82.60 77.83
N ASP A 446 -70.03 83.71 78.02
CA ASP A 446 -68.69 83.92 77.41
C ASP A 446 -67.67 82.89 77.92
N SER A 447 -67.72 82.57 79.20
CA SER A 447 -66.86 81.54 79.81
C SER A 447 -67.11 80.15 79.22
N SER A 448 -68.37 79.81 78.91
CA SER A 448 -68.73 78.56 78.24
C SER A 448 -68.26 78.52 76.78
N SER A 449 -68.42 79.63 76.04
CA SER A 449 -67.97 79.78 74.65
C SER A 449 -66.45 79.60 74.52
N ARG A 450 -65.65 80.28 75.37
CA ARG A 450 -64.18 80.14 75.38
C ARG A 450 -63.72 78.73 75.69
N ARG A 451 -64.44 78.00 76.56
CA ARG A 451 -64.12 76.61 76.88
C ARG A 451 -64.32 75.68 75.68
N GLN A 452 -65.44 75.80 74.97
CA GLN A 452 -65.69 75.04 73.75
C GLN A 452 -64.67 75.34 72.63
N GLN A 453 -64.26 76.61 72.48
CA GLN A 453 -63.18 76.97 71.56
C GLN A 453 -61.82 76.35 71.95
N SER A 454 -61.49 76.31 73.25
CA SER A 454 -60.27 75.67 73.75
C SER A 454 -60.28 74.15 73.54
N GLU A 455 -61.42 73.49 73.73
CA GLU A 455 -61.58 72.05 73.54
C GLU A 455 -61.51 71.67 72.04
N ALA A 456 -62.08 72.49 71.15
CA ALA A 456 -61.91 72.34 69.70
C ALA A 456 -60.44 72.54 69.24
N ALA A 457 -59.77 73.58 69.73
CA ALA A 457 -58.36 73.83 69.40
C ALA A 457 -57.42 72.72 69.90
N ALA A 458 -57.73 72.10 71.05
CA ALA A 458 -57.01 70.94 71.55
C ALA A 458 -57.20 69.70 70.65
N ALA A 459 -58.41 69.47 70.15
CA ALA A 459 -58.70 68.35 69.24
C ALA A 459 -57.98 68.51 67.89
N ASP A 460 -57.98 69.70 67.28
CA ASP A 460 -57.25 69.95 66.04
C ASP A 460 -55.72 69.90 66.23
N LYS A 461 -55.20 70.31 67.40
CA LYS A 461 -53.80 70.08 67.77
C LYS A 461 -53.47 68.58 67.82
N GLN A 462 -54.27 67.78 68.52
CA GLN A 462 -54.04 66.33 68.62
C GLN A 462 -54.11 65.64 67.25
N LYS A 463 -55.02 66.09 66.39
CA LYS A 463 -55.18 65.61 65.00
C LYS A 463 -53.97 65.97 64.12
N THR A 464 -53.46 67.20 64.23
CA THR A 464 -52.26 67.63 63.48
C THR A 464 -50.99 66.92 63.95
N GLU A 465 -50.82 66.71 65.27
CA GLU A 465 -49.74 65.87 65.81
C GLU A 465 -49.83 64.41 65.32
N ALA A 466 -51.03 63.83 65.22
CA ALA A 466 -51.21 62.49 64.67
C ALA A 466 -50.79 62.42 63.19
N THR A 467 -51.19 63.40 62.36
CA THR A 467 -50.73 63.47 60.96
C THR A 467 -49.23 63.73 60.84
N LEU A 468 -48.61 64.46 61.76
CA LEU A 468 -47.16 64.68 61.77
C LEU A 468 -46.39 63.38 62.00
N ARG A 469 -46.83 62.54 62.96
CA ARG A 469 -46.24 61.22 63.22
C ARG A 469 -46.40 60.26 62.03
N ASP A 470 -47.57 60.26 61.39
CA ASP A 470 -47.83 59.45 60.19
C ASP A 470 -46.95 59.87 58.99
N VAL A 471 -46.76 61.19 58.78
CA VAL A 471 -45.83 61.72 57.76
C VAL A 471 -44.38 61.39 58.10
N GLN A 472 -43.96 61.50 59.37
CA GLN A 472 -42.60 61.11 59.81
C GLN A 472 -42.34 59.61 59.61
N GLY A 473 -43.32 58.75 59.95
CA GLY A 473 -43.23 57.31 59.70
C GLY A 473 -43.12 56.97 58.20
N LYS A 474 -43.89 57.65 57.36
CA LYS A 474 -43.82 57.52 55.89
C LYS A 474 -42.49 58.03 55.32
N TYR A 475 -41.92 59.10 55.89
CA TYR A 475 -40.60 59.58 55.50
C TYR A 475 -39.52 58.54 55.83
N ALA A 476 -39.50 58.01 57.05
CA ALA A 476 -38.55 56.97 57.44
C ALA A 476 -38.67 55.68 56.61
N GLN A 477 -39.90 55.28 56.22
CA GLN A 477 -40.13 54.14 55.31
C GLN A 477 -39.70 54.40 53.86
N LEU A 478 -39.74 55.65 53.40
CA LEU A 478 -39.21 56.04 52.09
C LEU A 478 -37.68 56.11 52.11
N GLU A 479 -37.10 56.61 53.21
CA GLU A 479 -35.66 56.73 53.38
C GLU A 479 -34.97 55.36 53.46
N THR A 480 -35.52 54.39 54.20
CA THR A 480 -35.04 53.00 54.19
C THR A 480 -35.17 52.36 52.82
N LYS A 481 -36.31 52.49 52.14
CA LYS A 481 -36.47 51.99 50.75
C LYS A 481 -35.48 52.63 49.76
N ASN A 482 -35.13 53.90 49.95
CA ASN A 482 -34.16 54.57 49.10
C ASN A 482 -32.74 54.01 49.33
N GLN A 483 -32.38 53.71 50.59
CA GLN A 483 -31.13 53.02 50.92
C GLN A 483 -31.09 51.57 50.37
N GLU A 484 -32.20 50.82 50.47
CA GLU A 484 -32.34 49.48 49.87
C GLU A 484 -32.16 49.52 48.34
N LEU A 485 -32.77 50.50 47.65
CA LEU A 485 -32.65 50.66 46.20
C LEU A 485 -31.24 51.08 45.76
N LEU A 486 -30.56 51.92 46.53
CA LEU A 486 -29.15 52.28 46.28
C LEU A 486 -28.23 51.06 46.45
N ALA A 487 -28.39 50.30 47.54
CA ALA A 487 -27.62 49.06 47.76
C ALA A 487 -27.87 48.01 46.66
N ALA A 488 -29.10 47.90 46.16
CA ALA A 488 -29.44 47.03 45.04
C ALA A 488 -28.81 47.50 43.71
N LEU A 489 -28.71 48.81 43.47
CA LEU A 489 -28.02 49.38 42.31
C LEU A 489 -26.50 49.14 42.37
N ASP A 490 -25.87 49.31 43.52
CA ASP A 490 -24.44 49.02 43.71
C ASP A 490 -24.14 47.53 43.54
N ALA A 491 -25.01 46.65 44.05
CA ALA A 491 -24.90 45.21 43.85
C ALA A 491 -25.03 44.82 42.35
N MET A 492 -25.99 45.40 41.64
CA MET A 492 -26.24 45.08 40.23
C MET A 492 -25.21 45.70 39.27
N THR A 493 -24.65 46.87 39.59
CA THR A 493 -23.52 47.45 38.85
C THR A 493 -22.23 46.66 39.08
N LYS A 494 -21.99 46.14 40.29
CA LYS A 494 -20.88 45.20 40.55
C LYS A 494 -21.03 43.88 39.77
N ASP A 495 -22.18 43.24 39.85
CA ASP A 495 -22.46 41.98 39.11
C ASP A 495 -22.35 42.17 37.59
N THR A 496 -22.89 43.26 37.04
CA THR A 496 -22.72 43.55 35.61
C THR A 496 -21.27 43.87 35.24
N ALA A 497 -20.48 44.53 36.10
CA ALA A 497 -19.05 44.70 35.89
C ALA A 497 -18.28 43.37 35.89
N GLU A 498 -18.56 42.48 36.85
CA GLU A 498 -17.98 41.13 36.90
C GLU A 498 -18.37 40.29 35.68
N LYS A 499 -19.64 40.31 35.26
CA LYS A 499 -20.10 39.65 34.03
C LYS A 499 -19.39 40.20 32.79
N ARG A 500 -19.16 41.52 32.73
CA ARG A 500 -18.43 42.18 31.64
C ARG A 500 -16.93 41.80 31.65
N GLN A 501 -16.33 41.56 32.81
CA GLN A 501 -14.97 41.06 32.95
C GLN A 501 -14.84 39.58 32.59
N LYS A 502 -15.77 38.73 33.05
CA LYS A 502 -15.90 37.31 32.67
C LYS A 502 -16.10 37.16 31.16
N ALA A 503 -16.94 37.99 30.54
CA ALA A 503 -17.13 38.03 29.09
C ALA A 503 -15.86 38.48 28.34
N LYS A 504 -15.12 39.50 28.82
CA LYS A 504 -13.82 39.87 28.25
C LYS A 504 -12.80 38.72 28.32
N ALA A 505 -12.72 38.02 29.46
CA ALA A 505 -11.84 36.87 29.61
C ALA A 505 -12.20 35.73 28.65
N LEU A 506 -13.49 35.42 28.48
CA LEU A 506 -13.98 34.45 27.50
C LEU A 506 -13.61 34.85 26.06
N VAL A 507 -13.79 36.12 25.69
CA VAL A 507 -13.42 36.63 24.35
C VAL A 507 -11.91 36.52 24.11
N ILE A 508 -11.08 36.79 25.12
CA ILE A 508 -9.62 36.61 25.02
C ILE A 508 -9.27 35.12 24.85
N ALA A 509 -9.86 34.23 25.66
CA ALA A 509 -9.65 32.79 25.56
C ALA A 509 -10.03 32.24 24.17
N LEU A 510 -11.22 32.56 23.67
CA LEU A 510 -11.68 32.19 22.32
C LEU A 510 -10.84 32.81 21.20
N THR A 511 -10.24 33.98 21.43
CA THR A 511 -9.31 34.60 20.46
C THR A 511 -7.97 33.86 20.43
N ASN A 512 -7.44 33.46 21.58
CA ASN A 512 -6.22 32.68 21.69
C ASN A 512 -6.41 31.26 21.12
N GLU A 513 -7.54 30.62 21.40
CA GLU A 513 -7.92 29.31 20.84
C GLU A 513 -8.07 29.38 19.32
N LYS A 514 -8.77 30.40 18.80
CA LYS A 514 -8.85 30.67 17.35
C LYS A 514 -7.47 30.87 16.72
N GLN A 515 -6.55 31.54 17.41
CA GLN A 515 -5.18 31.74 16.94
C GLN A 515 -4.41 30.42 16.90
N SER A 516 -4.42 29.66 18.01
CA SER A 516 -3.82 28.32 18.08
C SER A 516 -4.34 27.37 17.00
N LEU A 517 -5.65 27.39 16.70
CA LEU A 517 -6.25 26.63 15.61
C LEU A 517 -5.83 27.12 14.21
N ALA A 518 -5.53 28.41 14.04
CA ALA A 518 -4.98 28.96 12.80
C ALA A 518 -3.50 28.59 12.61
N ASP A 519 -2.72 28.55 13.70
CA ASP A 519 -1.31 28.15 13.69
C ASP A 519 -1.16 26.64 13.44
N ALA A 520 -1.92 25.81 14.15
CA ALA A 520 -1.98 24.35 13.92
C ALA A 520 -2.49 24.01 12.51
N ARG A 521 -3.46 24.77 11.97
CA ARG A 521 -3.87 24.66 10.55
C ARG A 521 -2.71 25.02 9.61
N SER A 522 -1.89 26.00 9.95
CA SER A 522 -0.74 26.43 9.15
C SER A 522 0.39 25.39 9.21
N GLU A 523 0.54 24.66 10.31
CA GLU A 523 1.45 23.51 10.42
C GLU A 523 0.96 22.32 9.59
N LEU A 524 -0.31 21.94 9.69
CA LEU A 524 -0.92 20.91 8.84
C LEU A 524 -0.84 21.27 7.35
N GLN A 525 -0.96 22.55 6.99
CA GLN A 525 -0.76 23.05 5.63
C GLN A 525 0.69 22.80 5.16
N ARG A 526 1.71 23.14 5.98
CA ARG A 526 3.13 22.87 5.68
C ARG A 526 3.41 21.37 5.57
N GLU A 527 2.82 20.54 6.43
CA GLU A 527 3.01 19.09 6.39
C GLU A 527 2.37 18.45 5.15
N VAL A 528 1.18 18.91 4.74
CA VAL A 528 0.57 18.52 3.45
C VAL A 528 1.45 18.93 2.26
N GLU A 529 2.12 20.09 2.33
CA GLU A 529 3.06 20.53 1.30
C GLU A 529 4.37 19.71 1.31
N ARG A 530 4.90 19.37 2.50
CA ARG A 530 6.04 18.46 2.67
C ARG A 530 5.75 17.06 2.11
N LEU A 531 4.61 16.47 2.46
CA LEU A 531 4.16 15.16 1.97
C LEU A 531 3.92 15.17 0.45
N ARG A 532 3.45 16.28 -0.12
CA ARG A 532 3.36 16.43 -1.59
C ARG A 532 4.72 16.47 -2.26
N MET A 533 5.72 17.12 -1.66
CA MET A 533 7.10 17.08 -2.18
C MET A 533 7.70 15.68 -2.07
N GLU A 534 7.54 15.00 -0.93
CA GLU A 534 8.02 13.62 -0.73
C GLU A 534 7.36 12.64 -1.72
N LEU A 535 6.04 12.75 -1.94
CA LEU A 535 5.31 11.94 -2.91
C LEU A 535 5.74 12.22 -4.36
N ASN A 536 5.96 13.49 -4.72
CA ASN A 536 6.49 13.84 -6.04
C ASN A 536 7.93 13.33 -6.23
N GLN A 537 8.77 13.41 -5.20
CA GLN A 537 10.12 12.85 -5.23
C GLN A 537 10.09 11.32 -5.42
N ARG A 538 9.25 10.61 -4.64
CA ARG A 538 9.04 9.15 -4.79
C ARG A 538 8.51 8.78 -6.17
N ASN A 539 7.64 9.60 -6.77
CA ASN A 539 7.19 9.39 -8.14
C ASN A 539 8.35 9.53 -9.14
N VAL A 540 9.17 10.60 -9.05
CA VAL A 540 10.35 10.79 -9.90
C VAL A 540 11.40 9.69 -9.72
N GLU A 541 11.62 9.20 -8.49
CA GLU A 541 12.47 8.05 -8.21
C GLU A 541 11.91 6.75 -8.81
N THR A 542 10.58 6.58 -8.78
CA THR A 542 9.88 5.42 -9.36
C THR A 542 9.93 5.46 -10.89
N GLU A 543 9.72 6.63 -11.51
CA GLU A 543 9.90 6.83 -12.96
C GLU A 543 11.34 6.58 -13.40
N ARG A 544 12.34 7.03 -12.62
CA ARG A 544 13.76 6.73 -12.87
C ARG A 544 14.05 5.23 -12.79
N ARG A 545 13.54 4.53 -11.76
CA ARG A 545 13.69 3.07 -11.62
C ARG A 545 12.97 2.29 -12.73
N LEU A 546 11.76 2.71 -13.11
CA LEU A 546 11.02 2.12 -14.23
C LEU A 546 11.76 2.34 -15.56
N LYS A 547 12.31 3.54 -15.79
CA LYS A 547 13.14 3.80 -16.96
C LYS A 547 14.40 2.94 -16.95
N GLN A 548 15.14 2.87 -15.85
CA GLN A 548 16.31 2.03 -15.72
C GLN A 548 15.99 0.56 -16.00
N LEU A 549 14.93 0.00 -15.39
CA LEU A 549 14.49 -1.36 -15.63
C LEU A 549 14.07 -1.60 -17.09
N ASN A 550 13.45 -0.60 -17.74
CA ASN A 550 13.10 -0.70 -19.16
C ASN A 550 14.32 -0.60 -20.08
N ASP A 551 15.30 0.23 -19.76
CA ASP A 551 16.57 0.36 -20.48
C ASP A 551 17.41 -0.92 -20.30
N GLU A 552 17.52 -1.48 -19.08
CA GLU A 552 18.14 -2.78 -18.79
C GLU A 552 17.43 -3.93 -19.49
N ASN A 553 16.09 -3.97 -19.47
CA ASN A 553 15.32 -4.99 -20.18
C ASN A 553 15.51 -4.87 -21.70
N SER A 554 15.55 -3.66 -22.24
CA SER A 554 15.85 -3.41 -23.66
C SER A 554 17.27 -3.88 -24.02
N GLN A 555 18.26 -3.67 -23.15
CA GLN A 555 19.61 -4.22 -23.32
C GLN A 555 19.63 -5.75 -23.25
N ARG A 556 18.88 -6.38 -22.33
CA ARG A 556 18.73 -7.85 -22.28
C ARG A 556 18.04 -8.41 -23.52
N ILE A 557 17.03 -7.71 -24.06
CA ILE A 557 16.36 -8.07 -25.31
C ILE A 557 17.31 -7.93 -26.50
N ALA A 558 18.11 -6.87 -26.56
CA ALA A 558 19.13 -6.68 -27.60
C ALA A 558 20.24 -7.75 -27.53
N ALA A 559 20.77 -8.02 -26.33
CA ALA A 559 21.80 -9.04 -26.12
C ALA A 559 21.29 -10.47 -26.41
N SER A 560 20.08 -10.82 -25.98
CA SER A 560 19.47 -12.11 -26.32
C SER A 560 19.14 -12.22 -27.81
N SER A 561 18.70 -11.15 -28.47
CA SER A 561 18.54 -11.12 -29.93
C SER A 561 19.87 -11.32 -30.66
N SER A 562 20.96 -10.69 -30.19
CA SER A 562 22.31 -10.88 -30.73
C SER A 562 22.81 -12.32 -30.54
N ASN A 563 22.55 -12.94 -29.39
CA ASN A 563 22.91 -14.33 -29.13
C ASN A 563 22.07 -15.30 -29.97
N ILE A 564 20.77 -15.03 -30.15
CA ILE A 564 19.89 -15.82 -31.03
C ILE A 564 20.35 -15.71 -32.49
N GLN A 565 20.77 -14.53 -32.95
CA GLN A 565 21.35 -14.36 -34.28
C GLN A 565 22.66 -15.14 -34.42
N GLY A 566 23.59 -15.01 -33.47
CA GLY A 566 24.86 -15.77 -33.48
C GLY A 566 24.65 -17.29 -33.49
N LEU A 567 23.71 -17.80 -32.68
CA LEU A 567 23.33 -19.21 -32.70
C LEU A 567 22.62 -19.62 -34.00
N SER A 568 21.85 -18.73 -34.63
CA SER A 568 21.24 -18.97 -35.94
C SER A 568 22.29 -19.07 -37.05
N ASP A 569 23.32 -18.21 -37.00
CA ASP A 569 24.43 -18.19 -37.95
C ASP A 569 25.38 -19.39 -37.75
N GLU A 570 25.60 -19.81 -36.50
CA GLU A 570 26.27 -21.07 -36.17
C GLU A 570 25.46 -22.27 -36.68
N VAL A 571 24.15 -22.32 -36.45
CA VAL A 571 23.27 -23.39 -36.98
C VAL A 571 23.25 -23.40 -38.52
N ALA A 572 23.32 -22.25 -39.19
CA ALA A 572 23.47 -22.17 -40.64
C ALA A 572 24.83 -22.73 -41.10
N THR A 573 25.92 -22.37 -40.40
CA THR A 573 27.28 -22.86 -40.65
C THR A 573 27.39 -24.38 -40.43
N LEU A 574 26.77 -24.91 -39.38
CA LEU A 574 26.69 -26.34 -39.08
C LEU A 574 25.86 -27.09 -40.12
N LYS A 575 24.73 -26.54 -40.58
CA LYS A 575 23.94 -27.11 -41.70
C LYS A 575 24.74 -27.15 -43.01
N GLN A 576 25.48 -26.09 -43.33
CA GLN A 576 26.37 -26.05 -44.50
C GLN A 576 27.50 -27.07 -44.38
N THR A 577 28.13 -27.17 -43.19
CA THR A 577 29.19 -28.16 -42.91
C THR A 577 28.66 -29.58 -43.03
N LEU A 578 27.47 -29.87 -42.48
CA LEU A 578 26.80 -31.17 -42.60
C LEU A 578 26.50 -31.53 -44.06
N ALA A 579 26.04 -30.57 -44.88
CA ALA A 579 25.81 -30.79 -46.30
C ALA A 579 27.10 -31.11 -47.07
N ILE A 580 28.21 -30.43 -46.74
CA ILE A 580 29.54 -30.71 -47.30
C ILE A 580 30.02 -32.11 -46.88
N VAL A 581 29.87 -32.48 -45.60
CA VAL A 581 30.20 -33.83 -45.10
C VAL A 581 29.38 -34.89 -45.82
N GLN A 582 28.06 -34.73 -45.93
CA GLN A 582 27.17 -35.68 -46.62
C GLN A 582 27.49 -35.85 -48.10
N GLU A 583 27.86 -34.78 -48.82
CA GLU A 583 28.32 -34.92 -50.21
C GLU A 583 29.74 -35.50 -50.29
N SER A 584 30.61 -35.25 -49.31
CA SER A 584 31.91 -35.94 -49.22
C SER A 584 31.74 -37.44 -48.99
N GLU A 585 30.77 -37.85 -48.16
CA GLU A 585 30.43 -39.25 -47.88
C GLU A 585 29.85 -39.94 -49.12
N LYS A 586 28.90 -39.31 -49.82
CA LYS A 586 28.42 -39.78 -51.13
C LYS A 586 29.55 -39.95 -52.14
N ASN A 587 30.53 -39.04 -52.18
CA ASN A 587 31.68 -39.17 -53.07
C ASN A 587 32.68 -40.25 -52.65
N GLN A 588 32.89 -40.47 -51.34
CA GLN A 588 33.63 -41.65 -50.86
C GLN A 588 32.91 -42.95 -51.19
N GLN A 589 31.57 -42.97 -51.10
CA GLN A 589 30.76 -44.15 -51.43
C GLN A 589 30.83 -44.48 -52.93
N ARG A 590 30.64 -43.47 -53.81
CA ARG A 590 30.90 -43.59 -55.26
C ARG A 590 32.33 -44.09 -55.55
N ALA A 591 33.33 -43.64 -54.80
CA ALA A 591 34.72 -44.09 -54.96
C ALA A 591 34.94 -45.54 -54.50
N LYS A 592 34.30 -45.99 -53.41
CA LYS A 592 34.30 -47.40 -52.96
C LYS A 592 33.64 -48.31 -54.00
N GLU A 593 32.50 -47.89 -54.54
CA GLU A 593 31.78 -48.60 -55.61
C GLU A 593 32.63 -48.73 -56.88
N LEU A 594 33.28 -47.64 -57.31
CA LEU A 594 34.23 -47.67 -58.44
C LEU A 594 35.44 -48.58 -58.17
N ALA A 595 35.97 -48.60 -56.94
CA ALA A 595 37.09 -49.47 -56.56
C ALA A 595 36.70 -50.95 -56.53
N ASN A 596 35.49 -51.28 -56.07
CA ASN A 596 34.96 -52.65 -56.12
C ASN A 596 34.72 -53.11 -57.56
N ALA A 597 34.09 -52.27 -58.40
CA ALA A 597 33.90 -52.56 -59.81
C ALA A 597 35.22 -52.80 -60.57
N LYS A 598 36.29 -52.07 -60.22
CA LYS A 598 37.64 -52.34 -60.75
C LYS A 598 38.17 -53.72 -60.33
N ARG A 599 38.05 -54.10 -59.06
CA ARG A 599 38.46 -55.43 -58.56
C ARG A 599 37.69 -56.56 -59.25
N GLU A 600 36.39 -56.39 -59.45
CA GLU A 600 35.56 -57.37 -60.17
C GLU A 600 36.03 -57.55 -61.63
N VAL A 601 36.37 -56.46 -62.32
CA VAL A 601 36.94 -56.51 -63.68
C VAL A 601 38.34 -57.14 -63.69
N GLU A 602 39.19 -56.85 -62.71
CA GLU A 602 40.51 -57.47 -62.57
C GLU A 602 40.41 -58.99 -62.33
N ASP A 603 39.54 -59.43 -61.42
CA ASP A 603 39.34 -60.86 -61.14
C ASP A 603 38.61 -61.59 -62.28
N ALA A 604 37.71 -60.92 -63.00
CA ALA A 604 37.16 -61.46 -64.26
C ALA A 604 38.26 -61.62 -65.32
N ASN A 605 39.21 -60.68 -65.42
CA ASN A 605 40.33 -60.79 -66.35
C ASN A 605 41.35 -61.86 -65.91
N LYS A 606 41.60 -62.04 -64.60
CA LYS A 606 42.39 -63.17 -64.08
C LYS A 606 41.73 -64.51 -64.42
N LYS A 607 40.41 -64.66 -64.22
CA LYS A 607 39.64 -65.86 -64.60
C LYS A 607 39.74 -66.13 -66.12
N ARG A 608 39.64 -65.08 -66.95
CA ARG A 608 39.84 -65.18 -68.41
C ARG A 608 41.26 -65.62 -68.79
N LEU A 609 42.29 -65.11 -68.10
CA LEU A 609 43.68 -65.51 -68.31
C LEU A 609 43.94 -66.96 -67.87
N ALA A 610 43.35 -67.40 -66.76
CA ALA A 610 43.43 -68.79 -66.30
C ALA A 610 42.79 -69.76 -67.33
N ALA A 611 41.58 -69.45 -67.80
CA ALA A 611 40.91 -70.23 -68.86
C ALA A 611 41.70 -70.24 -70.19
N LYS A 612 42.41 -69.14 -70.52
CA LYS A 612 43.32 -69.08 -71.67
C LYS A 612 44.57 -69.95 -71.48
N ALA A 613 45.13 -70.01 -70.28
CA ALA A 613 46.25 -70.90 -69.97
C ALA A 613 45.83 -72.39 -69.98
N GLU A 614 44.63 -72.70 -69.49
CA GLU A 614 44.07 -74.06 -69.50
C GLU A 614 43.79 -74.55 -70.93
N THR A 615 43.17 -73.73 -71.78
CA THR A 615 43.00 -74.06 -73.21
C THR A 615 44.33 -74.16 -73.97
N GLN A 616 45.35 -73.36 -73.61
CA GLN A 616 46.70 -73.50 -74.18
C GLN A 616 47.39 -74.80 -73.72
N LYS A 617 47.19 -75.23 -72.48
CA LYS A 617 47.65 -76.54 -71.97
C LYS A 617 47.02 -77.71 -72.72
N LEU A 618 45.70 -77.66 -72.93
CA LEU A 618 44.97 -78.66 -73.72
C LEU A 618 45.45 -78.72 -75.19
N ALA A 619 45.80 -77.57 -75.79
CA ALA A 619 46.38 -77.54 -77.13
C ALA A 619 47.77 -78.21 -77.21
N VAL A 620 48.62 -78.02 -76.19
CA VAL A 620 49.93 -78.70 -76.10
C VAL A 620 49.77 -80.21 -75.88
N GLU A 621 48.78 -80.63 -75.09
CA GLU A 621 48.44 -82.05 -74.89
C GLU A 621 47.95 -82.71 -76.20
N LEU A 622 47.11 -82.00 -76.98
CA LEU A 622 46.70 -82.45 -78.31
C LEU A 622 47.87 -82.52 -79.31
N GLU A 623 48.82 -81.58 -79.27
CA GLU A 623 50.07 -81.68 -80.05
C GLU A 623 50.91 -82.91 -79.67
N GLY A 624 50.96 -83.25 -78.37
CA GLY A 624 51.62 -84.46 -77.87
C GLY A 624 50.99 -85.74 -78.42
N VAL A 625 49.66 -85.82 -78.42
CA VAL A 625 48.91 -86.93 -79.05
C VAL A 625 49.21 -87.00 -80.55
N HIS A 626 49.19 -85.86 -81.27
CA HIS A 626 49.47 -85.82 -82.70
C HIS A 626 50.88 -86.32 -83.04
N LYS A 627 51.90 -85.95 -82.23
CA LYS A 627 53.28 -86.43 -82.38
C LYS A 627 53.40 -87.94 -82.15
N CYS A 628 52.71 -88.49 -81.14
CA CYS A 628 52.68 -89.94 -80.92
C CYS A 628 52.01 -90.69 -82.08
N LEU A 629 50.93 -90.14 -82.64
CA LEU A 629 50.18 -90.74 -83.75
C LEU A 629 51.00 -90.71 -85.06
N ALA A 630 51.74 -89.62 -85.32
CA ALA A 630 52.72 -89.55 -86.41
C ALA A 630 53.85 -90.60 -86.24
N HIS A 631 54.39 -90.75 -85.03
CA HIS A 631 55.46 -91.71 -84.75
C HIS A 631 55.03 -93.17 -84.95
N LEU A 632 53.77 -93.49 -84.61
CA LEU A 632 53.14 -94.78 -84.91
C LEU A 632 52.95 -95.01 -86.42
N SER A 633 52.55 -93.98 -87.16
CA SER A 633 52.41 -94.02 -88.63
C SER A 633 53.75 -94.32 -89.32
N GLU A 634 54.82 -93.62 -88.95
CA GLU A 634 56.16 -93.88 -89.49
C GLU A 634 56.65 -95.30 -89.15
N HIS A 635 56.43 -95.76 -87.91
CA HIS A 635 56.82 -97.11 -87.50
C HIS A 635 56.04 -98.21 -88.24
N ALA A 636 54.75 -98.01 -88.51
CA ALA A 636 53.95 -98.93 -89.34
C ALA A 636 54.47 -98.95 -90.79
N ASN A 637 54.74 -97.78 -91.38
CA ASN A 637 55.21 -97.64 -92.75
C ASN A 637 56.62 -98.26 -92.94
N ALA A 638 57.54 -98.03 -91.99
CA ALA A 638 58.88 -98.64 -91.99
C ALA A 638 58.83 -100.18 -91.95
N ASN A 639 57.91 -100.76 -91.17
CA ASN A 639 57.70 -102.21 -91.13
C ASN A 639 57.09 -102.76 -92.43
N CYS A 640 56.17 -102.02 -93.07
CA CYS A 640 55.64 -102.39 -94.38
C CYS A 640 56.73 -102.40 -95.46
N VAL A 641 57.59 -101.37 -95.52
CA VAL A 641 58.75 -101.31 -96.45
C VAL A 641 59.76 -102.42 -96.16
N SER A 642 60.00 -102.76 -94.89
CA SER A 642 60.85 -103.88 -94.47
C SER A 642 60.29 -105.23 -94.96
N SER A 643 58.97 -105.43 -94.89
CA SER A 643 58.31 -106.64 -95.36
C SER A 643 58.33 -106.75 -96.89
N ALA A 644 58.02 -105.67 -97.60
CA ALA A 644 58.08 -105.62 -99.07
C ALA A 644 59.47 -106.02 -99.62
N ARG A 645 60.54 -105.46 -99.04
CA ARG A 645 61.94 -105.78 -99.42
C ARG A 645 62.34 -107.24 -99.14
N LYS A 646 61.64 -107.95 -98.27
CA LYS A 646 61.84 -109.40 -98.04
C LYS A 646 61.13 -110.23 -99.11
N MET A 647 59.96 -109.80 -99.60
CA MET A 647 59.26 -110.48 -100.70
C MET A 647 60.05 -110.40 -102.02
N THR A 648 60.62 -109.24 -102.37
CA THR A 648 61.41 -109.08 -103.61
C THR A 648 62.57 -110.08 -103.66
N LYS A 649 63.35 -110.19 -102.57
CA LYS A 649 64.49 -111.14 -102.47
C LYS A 649 64.09 -112.62 -102.49
N LEU A 650 62.82 -112.93 -102.23
CA LEU A 650 62.25 -114.26 -102.42
C LEU A 650 61.87 -114.51 -103.88
N GLN A 651 61.29 -113.49 -104.53
CA GLN A 651 60.88 -113.51 -105.93
C GLN A 651 62.09 -113.70 -106.89
N ASP A 652 63.19 -112.98 -106.65
CA ASP A 652 64.42 -113.09 -107.44
C ASP A 652 64.99 -114.52 -107.43
N ARG A 653 65.05 -115.15 -106.24
CA ARG A 653 65.55 -116.52 -106.04
C ARG A 653 64.67 -117.61 -106.68
N VAL A 654 63.38 -117.34 -106.86
CA VAL A 654 62.47 -118.24 -107.60
C VAL A 654 62.65 -118.10 -109.11
N GLY A 655 63.03 -116.91 -109.60
CA GLY A 655 63.34 -116.67 -111.01
C GLY A 655 64.56 -117.48 -111.49
N GLU A 656 65.69 -117.38 -110.79
CA GLU A 656 66.94 -118.06 -111.19
C GLU A 656 66.85 -119.59 -111.15
N THR A 657 66.03 -120.16 -110.25
CA THR A 657 65.87 -121.61 -110.11
C THR A 657 64.93 -122.23 -111.16
N LEU A 658 63.99 -121.46 -111.73
CA LEU A 658 63.09 -121.95 -112.77
C LEU A 658 63.79 -122.21 -114.11
N HIS A 659 64.74 -121.35 -114.51
CA HIS A 659 65.32 -121.40 -115.86
C HIS A 659 66.31 -122.59 -116.08
N VAL A 660 66.73 -123.26 -115.01
CA VAL A 660 67.59 -124.46 -115.06
C VAL A 660 66.79 -125.76 -115.26
N LEU A 661 65.50 -125.77 -114.89
CA LEU A 661 64.68 -126.99 -114.81
C LEU A 661 63.85 -127.29 -116.08
N GLU A 662 63.75 -126.35 -117.03
CA GLU A 662 62.86 -126.48 -118.20
C GLU A 662 63.36 -127.44 -119.29
N LYS A 663 64.59 -128.00 -119.18
CA LYS A 663 65.24 -128.74 -120.29
C LYS A 663 65.68 -130.18 -120.02
N ARG A 664 65.11 -130.86 -119.01
CA ARG A 664 65.21 -132.33 -118.88
C ARG A 664 64.01 -132.99 -118.18
N ALA A 665 63.45 -133.99 -118.87
CA ALA A 665 62.76 -135.20 -118.35
C ALA A 665 61.70 -135.01 -117.23
N GLN A 666 60.39 -135.14 -117.53
CA GLN A 666 59.63 -136.41 -117.67
C GLN A 666 59.27 -137.10 -116.33
N ALA A 667 57.98 -137.48 -116.22
CA ALA A 667 57.35 -138.27 -115.14
C ALA A 667 57.42 -137.66 -113.71
N ALA A 668 56.32 -137.39 -113.01
CA ALA A 668 55.04 -138.09 -112.99
C ALA A 668 53.79 -137.16 -112.89
N ALA A 669 52.61 -137.78 -112.77
CA ALA A 669 51.30 -137.13 -112.66
C ALA A 669 51.14 -136.24 -111.39
N GLY A 670 50.19 -135.30 -111.30
CA GLY A 670 49.15 -134.89 -112.25
C GLY A 670 47.77 -134.77 -111.59
N GLY A 671 47.15 -133.58 -111.60
CA GLY A 671 45.84 -133.34 -110.96
C GLY A 671 45.27 -131.93 -111.20
N LYS A 672 44.02 -131.88 -111.69
CA LYS A 672 43.18 -130.71 -112.07
C LYS A 672 43.19 -129.58 -111.01
N LYS A 673 43.34 -128.28 -111.31
CA LYS A 673 42.56 -127.34 -112.18
C LYS A 673 41.07 -127.15 -111.80
N ALA A 674 40.69 -125.97 -111.30
CA ALA A 674 39.74 -125.00 -111.92
C ALA A 674 39.56 -123.72 -111.04
N PRO A 675 39.18 -122.53 -111.58
CA PRO A 675 39.31 -121.26 -110.83
C PRO A 675 38.15 -120.22 -110.95
N ALA A 676 38.36 -119.08 -110.28
CA ALA A 676 38.10 -117.69 -110.73
C ALA A 676 36.73 -116.97 -110.51
N ALA A 677 36.87 -115.80 -109.86
CA ALA A 677 36.28 -114.48 -110.17
C ALA A 677 34.77 -114.20 -110.02
N GLY A 678 34.44 -112.95 -109.65
CA GLY A 678 33.08 -112.40 -109.70
C GLY A 678 32.80 -111.26 -108.73
N ASN A 679 33.22 -110.03 -109.10
CA ASN A 679 32.88 -108.70 -108.56
C ASN A 679 31.79 -108.56 -107.47
N GLN A 680 32.03 -107.68 -106.51
CA GLN A 680 30.95 -106.92 -105.86
C GLN A 680 31.37 -105.48 -105.56
N SER A 681 30.37 -104.59 -105.54
CA SER A 681 30.51 -103.14 -105.41
C SER A 681 29.83 -102.64 -104.12
N GLU A 682 30.35 -101.52 -103.59
CA GLU A 682 29.57 -100.35 -103.15
C GLU A 682 28.31 -100.57 -102.28
N ILE A 683 28.36 -100.09 -101.03
CA ILE A 683 27.31 -99.29 -100.35
C ILE A 683 27.86 -98.71 -99.01
N GLU A 684 27.14 -97.75 -98.43
CA GLU A 684 27.61 -96.72 -97.51
C GLU A 684 27.46 -97.02 -95.99
N VAL A 685 28.44 -96.53 -95.21
CA VAL A 685 28.32 -95.73 -93.96
C VAL A 685 27.81 -96.35 -92.63
N GLU A 686 28.45 -95.87 -91.54
CA GLU A 686 28.08 -95.88 -90.09
C GLU A 686 28.22 -97.15 -89.20
N ASP A 687 29.36 -97.20 -88.48
CA ASP A 687 29.61 -97.82 -87.16
C ASP A 687 30.62 -96.83 -86.46
N LEU A 688 30.57 -96.44 -85.17
CA LEU A 688 30.81 -97.19 -83.91
C LEU A 688 32.18 -97.92 -83.91
N ARG A 689 32.92 -98.16 -82.81
CA ARG A 689 32.72 -98.15 -81.34
C ARG A 689 33.92 -97.40 -80.65
N GLU A 690 34.04 -97.15 -79.34
CA GLU A 690 33.86 -98.01 -78.13
C GLU A 690 34.77 -99.27 -78.12
N PRO A 691 34.89 -100.06 -77.03
CA PRO A 691 34.45 -99.87 -75.63
C PRO A 691 35.70 -99.68 -74.71
N GLU A 692 36.00 -100.29 -73.55
CA GLU A 692 35.34 -101.31 -72.70
C GLU A 692 35.81 -101.25 -71.21
N SER A 693 36.14 -102.39 -70.57
CA SER A 693 36.12 -102.62 -69.11
C SER A 693 37.21 -103.66 -68.69
N ALA A 694 37.37 -104.18 -67.46
CA ALA A 694 37.31 -103.63 -66.09
C ALA A 694 37.83 -104.68 -65.05
N SER A 695 37.89 -104.28 -63.76
CA SER A 695 37.64 -105.09 -62.53
C SER A 695 38.77 -105.81 -61.72
N SER A 696 38.69 -105.56 -60.39
CA SER A 696 38.80 -106.47 -59.21
C SER A 696 40.08 -107.27 -58.80
N SER A 697 40.81 -106.69 -57.83
CA SER A 697 41.05 -107.19 -56.43
C SER A 697 41.84 -108.47 -56.05
N ARG A 698 42.66 -108.30 -54.98
CA ARG A 698 43.04 -109.19 -53.83
C ARG A 698 44.37 -109.99 -53.80
N ASP A 699 45.16 -109.66 -52.75
CA ASP A 699 45.96 -110.49 -51.82
C ASP A 699 47.20 -111.33 -52.23
N ARG A 700 48.40 -110.73 -52.00
CA ARG A 700 49.70 -111.33 -51.53
C ARG A 700 50.49 -112.30 -52.46
N PRO A 701 51.79 -112.58 -52.22
CA PRO A 701 52.74 -112.02 -51.22
C PRO A 701 54.12 -111.55 -51.79
N THR A 702 55.07 -111.30 -50.88
CA THR A 702 56.54 -111.07 -51.02
C THR A 702 57.07 -109.62 -51.10
N SER A 703 58.07 -109.39 -50.24
CA SER A 703 59.01 -108.26 -50.17
C SER A 703 60.42 -108.86 -50.42
N PRO A 704 61.40 -108.13 -50.94
CA PRO A 704 62.14 -107.10 -50.18
C PRO A 704 61.98 -105.68 -50.80
N VAL A 705 62.12 -104.55 -50.10
CA VAL A 705 62.60 -104.24 -48.74
C VAL A 705 61.57 -103.37 -47.97
N GLN A 706 61.68 -103.33 -46.64
CA GLN A 706 60.91 -102.55 -45.65
C GLN A 706 61.14 -101.01 -45.72
N SER A 707 60.39 -100.11 -45.06
CA SER A 707 58.92 -99.98 -44.82
C SER A 707 58.67 -98.73 -43.93
N ALA A 708 57.91 -97.70 -44.37
CA ALA A 708 57.69 -96.49 -43.54
C ALA A 708 56.41 -95.64 -43.77
N LYS A 709 55.36 -96.13 -44.45
CA LYS A 709 54.06 -95.41 -44.51
C LYS A 709 53.15 -95.80 -43.34
N LYS A 710 53.30 -95.11 -42.20
CA LYS A 710 52.36 -95.17 -41.06
C LYS A 710 52.31 -93.88 -40.22
N ALA A 711 52.69 -92.75 -40.80
CA ALA A 711 52.74 -91.44 -40.15
C ALA A 711 51.68 -90.45 -40.66
N GLU A 712 51.27 -90.55 -41.92
CA GLU A 712 50.40 -89.55 -42.58
C GLU A 712 48.98 -89.49 -41.97
N GLU A 713 48.37 -90.63 -41.65
CA GLU A 713 47.00 -90.68 -41.08
C GLU A 713 46.92 -90.02 -39.68
N ASN A 714 47.98 -90.11 -38.88
CA ASN A 714 48.04 -89.46 -37.56
C ASN A 714 48.19 -87.93 -37.66
N ILE A 715 48.72 -87.40 -38.77
CA ILE A 715 48.89 -85.95 -38.95
C ILE A 715 47.53 -85.29 -39.27
N ALA A 716 46.69 -85.95 -40.08
CA ALA A 716 45.35 -85.45 -40.39
C ALA A 716 44.49 -85.24 -39.12
N GLY A 717 44.42 -86.25 -38.25
CA GLY A 717 43.68 -86.18 -36.98
C GLY A 717 44.29 -85.27 -35.91
N VAL A 718 45.53 -84.77 -36.10
CA VAL A 718 46.14 -83.73 -35.26
C VAL A 718 45.80 -82.34 -35.78
N ASN A 719 45.80 -82.12 -37.11
CA ASN A 719 45.39 -80.84 -37.70
C ASN A 719 43.92 -80.50 -37.37
N GLU A 720 43.01 -81.46 -37.48
CA GLU A 720 41.58 -81.26 -37.17
C GLU A 720 41.35 -80.85 -35.71
N ARG A 721 42.17 -81.36 -34.78
CA ARG A 721 42.15 -80.95 -33.37
C ARG A 721 42.81 -79.60 -33.10
N LEU A 722 43.76 -79.19 -33.94
CA LEU A 722 44.38 -77.87 -33.90
C LEU A 722 43.39 -76.78 -34.35
N THR A 723 42.61 -77.03 -35.41
CA THR A 723 41.54 -76.11 -35.85
C THR A 723 40.51 -75.89 -34.74
N LEU A 724 40.00 -76.96 -34.14
CA LEU A 724 39.05 -76.87 -33.00
C LEU A 724 39.62 -76.15 -31.77
N LEU A 725 40.94 -76.08 -31.61
CA LEU A 725 41.59 -75.33 -30.53
C LEU A 725 41.66 -73.82 -30.84
N VAL A 726 41.79 -73.43 -32.11
CA VAL A 726 41.76 -72.04 -32.56
C VAL A 726 40.35 -71.47 -32.44
N ASP A 727 39.34 -72.17 -32.96
CA ASP A 727 37.91 -71.79 -32.83
C ASP A 727 37.47 -71.60 -31.37
N ALA A 728 38.09 -72.32 -30.43
CA ALA A 728 37.84 -72.21 -29.00
C ALA A 728 38.60 -71.05 -28.34
N ALA A 729 39.77 -70.69 -28.86
CA ALA A 729 40.57 -69.56 -28.39
C ALA A 729 39.96 -68.21 -28.82
N GLU A 730 39.50 -68.09 -30.06
CA GLU A 730 38.87 -66.86 -30.57
C GLU A 730 37.61 -66.52 -29.74
N LYS A 731 36.73 -67.49 -29.50
CA LYS A 731 35.53 -67.31 -28.64
C LYS A 731 35.85 -66.94 -27.19
N LEU A 732 37.00 -67.37 -26.65
CA LEU A 732 37.45 -66.96 -25.33
C LEU A 732 38.00 -65.52 -25.32
N CYS A 733 38.59 -65.05 -26.43
CA CYS A 733 38.97 -63.66 -26.60
C CYS A 733 37.74 -62.74 -26.74
N ASP A 734 36.74 -63.13 -27.52
CA ASP A 734 35.49 -62.37 -27.68
C ASP A 734 34.76 -62.21 -26.33
N MET A 735 34.58 -63.32 -25.59
CA MET A 735 33.98 -63.28 -24.25
C MET A 735 34.78 -62.43 -23.24
N ALA A 736 36.10 -62.31 -23.39
CA ALA A 736 36.94 -61.48 -22.53
C ALA A 736 36.87 -59.98 -22.86
N LEU A 737 36.48 -59.63 -24.08
CA LEU A 737 36.20 -58.26 -24.50
C LEU A 737 34.81 -57.81 -24.02
N GLU A 738 33.77 -58.62 -24.26
CA GLU A 738 32.38 -58.27 -23.88
C GLU A 738 32.17 -58.07 -22.36
N GLN A 739 32.97 -58.73 -21.51
CA GLN A 739 32.83 -58.61 -20.05
C GLN A 739 33.52 -57.39 -19.40
N ASN A 740 34.20 -56.53 -20.16
CA ASN A 740 34.96 -55.39 -19.60
C ASN A 740 34.34 -54.00 -19.84
N GLU A 741 33.23 -53.86 -20.58
CA GLU A 741 32.59 -52.55 -20.85
C GLU A 741 31.62 -52.06 -19.75
N VAL A 742 31.92 -52.32 -18.48
CA VAL A 742 31.24 -51.63 -17.35
C VAL A 742 32.11 -50.44 -16.93
N ASN A 743 31.78 -49.26 -17.47
CA ASN A 743 32.54 -48.03 -17.24
C ASN A 743 32.57 -47.64 -15.74
N LEU A 744 33.72 -47.86 -15.10
CA LEU A 744 33.96 -47.57 -13.68
C LEU A 744 33.61 -46.12 -13.29
N LYS A 745 33.75 -45.19 -14.23
CA LYS A 745 33.40 -43.77 -14.05
C LYS A 745 31.94 -43.59 -13.64
N ASP A 746 31.02 -44.31 -14.27
CA ASP A 746 29.57 -44.10 -14.09
C ASP A 746 29.11 -44.71 -12.77
N VAL A 747 29.66 -45.88 -12.41
CA VAL A 747 29.48 -46.51 -11.09
C VAL A 747 29.97 -45.60 -9.95
N VAL A 748 31.08 -44.88 -10.16
CA VAL A 748 31.60 -43.89 -9.20
C VAL A 748 30.73 -42.64 -9.13
N VAL A 749 30.26 -42.11 -10.26
CA VAL A 749 29.36 -40.95 -10.32
C VAL A 749 28.06 -41.22 -9.56
N ASP A 750 27.41 -42.36 -9.77
CA ASP A 750 26.20 -42.74 -9.04
C ASP A 750 26.45 -42.85 -7.52
N LYS A 751 27.58 -43.46 -7.11
CA LYS A 751 27.94 -43.60 -5.69
C LYS A 751 28.19 -42.25 -5.01
N VAL A 752 28.88 -41.34 -5.68
CA VAL A 752 29.17 -39.99 -5.18
C VAL A 752 27.88 -39.17 -5.10
N THR A 753 27.04 -39.19 -6.13
CA THR A 753 25.73 -38.51 -6.13
C THR A 753 24.85 -39.01 -4.98
N GLN A 754 24.73 -40.33 -4.81
CA GLN A 754 23.93 -40.95 -3.74
C GLN A 754 24.40 -40.53 -2.34
N LEU A 755 25.71 -40.52 -2.08
CA LEU A 755 26.28 -40.08 -0.80
C LEU A 755 26.10 -38.57 -0.57
N PHE A 756 26.24 -37.75 -1.62
CA PHE A 756 26.05 -36.30 -1.52
C PHE A 756 24.61 -35.95 -1.13
N THR A 757 23.61 -36.57 -1.77
CA THR A 757 22.19 -36.38 -1.46
C THR A 757 21.83 -36.82 -0.03
N GLN A 758 22.43 -37.91 0.48
CA GLN A 758 22.26 -38.32 1.88
C GLN A 758 22.83 -37.27 2.85
N CYS A 759 24.10 -36.88 2.69
CA CYS A 759 24.79 -35.95 3.60
C CYS A 759 24.11 -34.57 3.74
N PHE A 760 23.50 -34.05 2.66
CA PHE A 760 22.83 -32.75 2.69
C PHE A 760 21.39 -32.81 3.21
N SER A 761 20.64 -33.89 2.93
CA SER A 761 19.24 -34.00 3.34
C SER A 761 19.06 -34.18 4.85
N GLU A 762 20.00 -34.84 5.55
CA GLU A 762 19.98 -34.89 7.02
C GLU A 762 20.31 -33.53 7.66
N LYS A 763 21.33 -32.81 7.17
CA LYS A 763 21.71 -31.50 7.73
C LYS A 763 20.62 -30.45 7.59
N LEU A 764 19.96 -30.38 6.43
CA LEU A 764 18.82 -29.48 6.22
C LEU A 764 17.65 -29.82 7.16
N ARG A 765 17.32 -31.10 7.33
CA ARG A 765 16.24 -31.54 8.23
C ARG A 765 16.54 -31.22 9.69
N SER A 766 17.80 -31.34 10.12
CA SER A 766 18.23 -31.02 11.49
C SER A 766 18.28 -29.51 11.77
N ALA A 767 18.59 -28.69 10.76
CA ALA A 767 18.64 -27.23 10.90
C ALA A 767 17.25 -26.60 11.08
N TYR A 768 16.26 -27.00 10.27
CA TYR A 768 14.90 -26.47 10.37
C TYR A 768 14.15 -26.93 11.64
N ALA A 769 14.50 -28.09 12.21
CA ALA A 769 13.88 -28.61 13.42
C ALA A 769 14.32 -27.93 14.74
N ARG A 770 15.01 -26.77 14.67
CA ARG A 770 15.54 -26.03 15.83
C ARG A 770 15.13 -24.55 15.89
N VAL A 771 14.20 -24.13 15.03
CA VAL A 771 13.81 -22.70 14.90
C VAL A 771 12.50 -22.37 15.64
N ASP A 772 11.66 -23.38 15.92
CA ASP A 772 10.29 -23.21 16.45
C ASP A 772 10.15 -23.56 17.95
N GLU A 773 10.96 -22.97 18.85
CA GLU A 773 10.65 -22.89 20.30
C GLU A 773 10.96 -21.49 20.88
N PRO A 774 9.98 -20.81 21.53
CA PRO A 774 10.16 -19.48 22.10
C PRO A 774 10.26 -19.46 23.65
N GLU A 775 11.46 -19.62 24.19
CA GLU A 775 11.81 -19.45 25.62
C GLU A 775 13.17 -18.71 25.75
N PHE A 776 13.50 -17.92 26.78
CA PHE A 776 12.76 -17.45 27.96
C PHE A 776 13.27 -16.04 28.39
N LEU A 777 12.79 -15.53 29.53
CA LEU A 777 13.15 -14.22 30.11
C LEU A 777 14.59 -14.14 30.68
N ALA A 778 15.13 -12.91 30.73
CA ALA A 778 16.33 -12.52 31.48
C ALA A 778 16.10 -12.58 33.02
N PRO A 779 17.12 -12.50 33.94
CA PRO A 779 17.98 -11.31 34.05
C PRO A 779 19.41 -11.49 34.66
N ALA A 780 20.08 -10.34 34.84
CA ALA A 780 21.05 -9.98 35.89
C ALA A 780 22.55 -10.31 35.75
N SER A 781 23.37 -9.27 35.89
CA SER A 781 24.34 -9.17 37.01
C SER A 781 24.78 -7.73 37.27
N ASN A 782 25.09 -7.41 38.54
CA ASN A 782 25.59 -6.11 38.99
C ASN A 782 27.06 -5.89 38.61
N GLN A 783 27.48 -4.63 38.47
CA GLN A 783 28.64 -4.16 39.23
C GLN A 783 28.48 -2.69 39.67
N ARG A 784 28.92 -2.41 40.90
CA ARG A 784 28.97 -1.07 41.52
C ARG A 784 30.42 -0.60 41.57
N SER A 785 30.68 0.68 41.33
CA SER A 785 31.74 1.44 42.03
C SER A 785 31.67 2.95 41.73
N SER A 786 31.76 3.78 42.79
CA SER A 786 32.49 5.06 42.94
C SER A 786 32.84 5.93 41.69
N SER A 787 32.83 7.27 41.72
CA SER A 787 32.70 8.25 42.83
C SER A 787 32.82 9.70 42.34
N HIS A 788 32.45 10.68 43.19
CA HIS A 788 32.79 12.12 43.13
C HIS A 788 32.19 12.94 41.98
N GLY A 789 32.06 14.26 42.20
CA GLY A 789 31.56 15.24 41.23
C GLY A 789 30.75 16.36 41.87
N ASP A 790 31.43 17.37 42.42
CA ASP A 790 30.80 18.51 43.10
C ASP A 790 30.24 19.57 42.14
N ALA A 791 29.19 20.25 42.64
CA ALA A 791 28.87 21.68 42.45
C ALA A 791 28.62 22.29 41.04
N LYS A 792 27.49 23.01 40.97
CA LYS A 792 27.27 24.29 40.26
C LYS A 792 27.65 24.39 38.77
N SER A 793 26.63 24.53 37.94
CA SER A 793 26.11 25.89 37.66
C SER A 793 24.59 25.86 37.44
#